data_AF-A0A653DK98-F1
#
_entry.id   AF-A0A653DK98-F1
#
_cell.length_a   1.000
_cell.length_b   1.000
_cell.length_c   1.000
_cell.angle_alpha   90.00
_cell.angle_beta   90.00
_cell.angle_gamma   90.00
#
_symmetry.space_group_name_H-M   'P 1'
#
loop_
_entity.id
_entity.type
_entity.pdbx_description
1 polymer ?
#
loop_
_entity_poly.entity_id
_entity_poly.type
_entity_poly.pdbx_seq_one_letter_code
_entity_poly.pdbx_strand_id
1 'polypeptide(L)'
;MVAGDVVLGTLAAENMREIVHIQAGQCGNQIGAKFWEIISDEHGIDPTGTYHGDSELQLERINVYYNEAAGHKYVPRAILVDLEPGTMDSVRSGPYGQLFRPDNFVFGQSGAGNNWAKGHYTEGAELVDSVLDVVRKEAESCDCLQGFQLTHSLGGGTGSGMGTLLISKIREEYPDRIMNTYSVVPSPKVSDTVVEPYNATLSVHQLVENTDETYCIDNEALYDICFRTLKLTTPTYGDLNHLVSLTMSGVTTCLRFPGQLNADLRKLAVNMVPFPRLHFFMPGFAPLISRGSREYRALTVPELTQQMFDAKNMMAACDPRHGRYLTVAAVFRGRMSMKEVDEQMLNIQNKNSSYFVEWIPNNVKTAFWEIISDEHGIDPTGSYHGDSDLQLERINVYYNEASGGKFVPRAILVDLEPGTMDSVRSGPYGQLFRPDNFVFGQSGAGNNWAKGHYTEGAELVDSVLDVVRKEAESCDCLQGFQLTHSLGGGTGSGMGTLLISKIREEYPDRIMNTYSVVPSPKVSDTVVEPYNATLSVHQLVENTDETYCIDNEALYDICFRTLKLTTPTYGDLNHLVSLTMSGVTTCLRFPGQLNADLRKLAVNMVPFPRLHFFMPGFAPLTSRGSQQYRALTVPELTQQMFDAKNMMAACDPRHGRYLTVAAIFRGRMSMKEVDEQMLNIQNKNSSYFVEWIPNNVKTAVCDIPPRGLKMAATFIGNSTAIQELFKRISEQFTAMYTGEGMDEMEFTEAESNMNDLVSEYQQYQEATADDEYDNEAEEEAPADDFNC
;
A
#
# COMPACT_ATOMS: atom_id res chain seq x y z
N MET A 1 -13.71 -26.31 37.91
CA MET A 1 -13.40 -27.75 37.76
C MET A 1 -14.27 -28.28 36.62
N VAL A 2 -13.70 -29.22 35.85
CA VAL A 2 -14.17 -29.77 34.55
C VAL A 2 -13.84 -28.80 33.39
N ALA A 3 -12.64 -28.82 32.80
CA ALA A 3 -11.99 -29.87 31.99
C ALA A 3 -12.81 -30.25 30.76
N GLY A 4 -12.40 -29.73 29.60
CA GLY A 4 -12.87 -30.09 28.28
C GLY A 4 -11.70 -30.00 27.32
N ASP A 5 -10.89 -31.06 27.31
CA ASP A 5 -9.87 -31.33 26.30
C ASP A 5 -10.53 -31.30 24.91
N VAL A 6 -10.25 -30.25 24.14
CA VAL A 6 -10.42 -30.30 22.68
C VAL A 6 -9.14 -30.89 22.13
N VAL A 7 -9.29 -32.16 21.75
CA VAL A 7 -8.35 -32.99 21.01
C VAL A 7 -7.58 -32.17 19.98
N LEU A 8 -6.29 -31.97 20.25
CA LEU A 8 -5.25 -31.66 19.28
C LEU A 8 -5.24 -32.79 18.24
N GLY A 9 -6.11 -32.70 17.26
CA GLY A 9 -5.97 -33.42 16.01
C GLY A 9 -4.71 -32.89 15.35
N THR A 10 -3.70 -33.76 15.27
CA THR A 10 -2.56 -33.74 14.34
C THR A 10 -2.79 -32.80 13.16
N LEU A 11 -2.39 -31.54 13.32
CA LEU A 11 -2.04 -30.68 12.20
C LEU A 11 -0.95 -31.44 11.46
N ALA A 12 -1.12 -31.56 10.14
CA ALA A 12 -0.09 -32.06 9.25
C ALA A 12 1.26 -31.47 9.66
N ALA A 13 2.29 -32.31 9.77
CA ALA A 13 3.65 -31.85 9.90
C ALA A 13 3.90 -30.85 8.76
N GLU A 14 3.86 -29.54 9.07
CA GLU A 14 4.29 -28.51 8.14
C GLU A 14 5.74 -28.85 7.79
N ASN A 15 6.00 -29.19 6.53
CA ASN A 15 7.36 -29.46 6.05
C ASN A 15 8.28 -28.32 6.52
N MET A 16 9.26 -28.64 7.37
CA MET A 16 10.17 -27.65 7.94
C MET A 16 10.97 -27.01 6.82
N ARG A 17 10.94 -25.67 6.77
CA ARG A 17 11.53 -24.86 5.70
C ARG A 17 12.98 -24.54 6.05
N GLU A 18 13.90 -24.90 5.16
CA GLU A 18 15.35 -24.88 5.42
C GLU A 18 16.06 -23.79 4.62
N ILE A 19 17.17 -23.28 5.15
CA ILE A 19 17.95 -22.17 4.57
C ILE A 19 19.40 -22.59 4.41
N VAL A 20 19.98 -22.32 3.24
CA VAL A 20 21.41 -22.49 3.00
C VAL A 20 22.09 -21.12 3.14
N HIS A 21 23.08 -21.05 4.03
CA HIS A 21 23.81 -19.82 4.31
C HIS A 21 25.16 -19.80 3.58
N ILE A 22 25.43 -18.75 2.82
CA ILE A 22 26.63 -18.59 1.99
C ILE A 22 27.41 -17.38 2.50
N GLN A 23 28.72 -17.54 2.67
CA GLN A 23 29.62 -16.50 3.17
C GLN A 23 30.69 -16.24 2.11
N ALA A 24 30.77 -15.01 1.61
CA ALA A 24 31.66 -14.67 0.50
C ALA A 24 32.69 -13.58 0.89
N GLY A 25 33.96 -13.93 0.71
CA GLY A 25 35.11 -13.07 0.95
C GLY A 25 35.43 -12.85 2.43
N GLN A 26 36.56 -12.20 2.69
CA GLN A 26 37.11 -12.02 4.03
C GLN A 26 36.09 -11.44 5.04
N CYS A 27 35.39 -10.37 4.66
CA CYS A 27 34.38 -9.72 5.51
C CYS A 27 33.19 -10.66 5.79
N GLY A 28 32.65 -11.31 4.76
CA GLY A 28 31.53 -12.24 4.88
C GLY A 28 31.83 -13.41 5.79
N ASN A 29 33.02 -14.01 5.64
CA ASN A 29 33.47 -15.14 6.47
C ASN A 29 33.70 -14.75 7.94
N GLN A 30 34.21 -13.54 8.22
CA GLN A 30 34.40 -13.09 9.60
C GLN A 30 33.09 -12.77 10.33
N ILE A 31 32.15 -12.12 9.64
CA ILE A 31 30.79 -11.87 10.17
C ILE A 31 30.08 -13.21 10.37
N GLY A 32 30.16 -14.07 9.36
CA GLY A 32 29.58 -15.40 9.38
C GLY A 32 30.07 -16.28 10.52
N ALA A 33 31.38 -16.31 10.80
CA ALA A 33 31.93 -17.04 11.94
C ALA A 33 31.35 -16.55 13.28
N LYS A 34 31.16 -15.23 13.44
CA LYS A 34 30.53 -14.65 14.64
C LYS A 34 29.03 -14.90 14.72
N PHE A 35 28.36 -14.94 13.58
CA PHE A 35 26.94 -15.30 13.51
C PHE A 35 26.70 -16.74 13.98
N TRP A 36 27.52 -17.69 13.53
CA TRP A 36 27.42 -19.09 13.95
C TRP A 36 27.74 -19.30 15.43
N GLU A 37 28.68 -18.54 16.01
CA GLU A 37 28.94 -18.54 17.46
C GLU A 37 27.67 -18.14 18.23
N ILE A 38 27.03 -17.03 17.86
CA ILE A 38 25.81 -16.54 18.54
C ILE A 38 24.64 -17.51 18.40
N ILE A 39 24.39 -18.02 17.18
CA ILE A 39 23.27 -18.95 16.98
C ILE A 39 23.52 -20.29 17.67
N SER A 40 24.75 -20.81 17.64
CA SER A 40 25.09 -22.04 18.36
C SER A 40 24.81 -21.87 19.86
N ASP A 41 25.24 -20.76 20.44
CA ASP A 41 24.98 -20.45 21.86
C ASP A 41 23.48 -20.34 22.16
N GLU A 42 22.68 -19.73 21.27
CA GLU A 42 21.23 -19.61 21.43
C GLU A 42 20.50 -20.96 21.39
N HIS A 43 20.97 -21.87 20.53
CA HIS A 43 20.45 -23.24 20.44
C HIS A 43 21.13 -24.19 21.44
N GLY A 44 22.07 -23.72 22.26
CA GLY A 44 22.80 -24.56 23.22
C GLY A 44 23.71 -25.61 22.57
N ILE A 45 24.18 -25.37 21.35
CA ILE A 45 25.13 -26.25 20.65
C ILE A 45 26.55 -25.85 21.02
N ASP A 46 27.35 -26.81 21.47
CA ASP A 46 28.77 -26.58 21.76
C ASP A 46 29.64 -26.58 20.48
N PRO A 47 30.92 -26.18 20.56
CA PRO A 47 31.82 -26.20 19.41
C PRO A 47 32.07 -27.60 18.79
N THR A 48 31.64 -28.68 19.44
CA THR A 48 31.75 -30.05 18.93
C THR A 48 30.50 -30.52 18.17
N GLY A 49 29.46 -29.67 18.12
CA GLY A 49 28.17 -29.93 17.50
C GLY A 49 27.18 -30.65 18.42
N THR A 50 27.48 -30.77 19.72
CA THR A 50 26.65 -31.48 20.69
C THR A 50 25.70 -30.52 21.41
N TYR A 51 24.44 -30.91 21.57
CA TYR A 51 23.45 -30.10 22.28
C TYR A 51 23.59 -30.22 23.80
N HIS A 52 23.68 -29.08 24.46
CA HIS A 52 23.75 -28.88 25.91
C HIS A 52 22.74 -27.81 26.39
N GLY A 53 21.64 -27.62 25.66
CA GLY A 53 20.61 -26.63 26.00
C GLY A 53 19.67 -27.07 27.13
N ASP A 54 18.95 -26.08 27.67
CA ASP A 54 18.06 -26.23 28.83
C ASP A 54 16.57 -26.26 28.45
N SER A 55 16.22 -26.11 27.17
CA SER A 55 14.83 -25.94 26.71
C SER A 55 14.55 -26.68 25.40
N GLU A 56 13.47 -27.47 25.37
CA GLU A 56 13.01 -28.21 24.18
C GLU A 56 12.70 -27.30 22.99
N LEU A 57 12.29 -26.05 23.24
CA LEU A 57 12.05 -25.03 22.20
C LEU A 57 13.32 -24.71 21.38
N GLN A 58 14.51 -24.99 21.91
CA GLN A 58 15.78 -24.79 21.19
C GLN A 58 15.99 -25.82 20.09
N LEU A 59 15.37 -26.99 20.17
CA LEU A 59 15.51 -28.07 19.21
C LEU A 59 14.38 -28.07 18.15
N GLU A 60 13.23 -27.46 18.45
CA GLU A 60 12.01 -27.58 17.64
C GLU A 60 12.15 -27.13 16.18
N ARG A 61 12.95 -26.10 15.89
CA ARG A 61 13.22 -25.59 14.53
C ARG A 61 14.71 -25.51 14.21
N ILE A 62 15.53 -26.35 14.84
CA ILE A 62 16.99 -26.33 14.65
C ILE A 62 17.39 -26.69 13.21
N ASN A 63 16.57 -27.50 12.53
CA ASN A 63 16.80 -27.97 11.17
C ASN A 63 16.78 -26.86 10.11
N VAL A 64 16.28 -25.66 10.45
CA VAL A 64 16.28 -24.49 9.55
C VAL A 64 17.70 -24.16 9.07
N TYR A 65 18.69 -24.25 9.97
CA TYR A 65 20.09 -23.94 9.68
C TYR A 65 21.06 -25.11 9.93
N TYR A 66 20.66 -26.11 10.70
CA TYR A 66 21.50 -27.26 11.02
C TYR A 66 21.01 -28.52 10.32
N ASN A 67 21.93 -29.42 10.03
CA ASN A 67 21.66 -30.78 9.60
C ASN A 67 22.10 -31.73 10.73
N GLU A 68 21.24 -32.67 11.10
CA GLU A 68 21.56 -33.69 12.12
C GLU A 68 22.40 -34.80 11.49
N ALA A 69 23.70 -34.81 11.81
CA ALA A 69 24.62 -35.86 11.40
C ALA A 69 24.59 -37.05 12.37
N ALA A 70 25.15 -38.19 11.94
CA ALA A 70 25.23 -39.41 12.74
C ALA A 70 25.87 -39.15 14.12
N GLY A 71 25.19 -39.59 15.19
CA GLY A 71 25.64 -39.42 16.57
C GLY A 71 25.08 -38.18 17.29
N HIS A 72 23.92 -37.66 16.87
CA HIS A 72 23.27 -36.46 17.43
C HIS A 72 24.16 -35.22 17.41
N LYS A 73 24.93 -35.07 16.32
CA LYS A 73 25.75 -33.90 16.09
C LYS A 73 25.08 -32.99 15.08
N TYR A 74 24.91 -31.72 15.44
CA TYR A 74 24.32 -30.71 14.58
C TYR A 74 25.42 -30.00 13.79
N VAL A 75 25.28 -29.99 12.46
CA VAL A 75 26.24 -29.42 11.54
C VAL A 75 25.59 -28.28 10.74
N PRO A 76 26.14 -27.06 10.73
CA PRO A 76 25.62 -25.93 9.97
C PRO A 76 25.53 -26.19 8.47
N ARG A 77 24.41 -25.76 7.85
CA ARG A 77 24.23 -25.64 6.39
C ARG A 77 24.89 -24.35 5.89
N ALA A 78 26.21 -24.29 6.03
CA ALA A 78 27.02 -23.12 5.67
C ALA A 78 28.02 -23.46 4.55
N ILE A 79 28.17 -22.54 3.60
CA ILE A 79 29.16 -22.61 2.52
C ILE A 79 30.07 -21.40 2.65
N LEU A 80 31.37 -21.63 2.79
CA LEU A 80 32.38 -20.59 3.00
C LEU A 80 33.23 -20.46 1.75
N VAL A 81 33.27 -19.25 1.19
CA VAL A 81 33.92 -18.95 -0.09
C VAL A 81 34.88 -17.79 0.07
N ASP A 82 36.13 -17.95 -0.37
CA ASP A 82 37.10 -16.87 -0.48
C ASP A 82 38.14 -17.16 -1.56
N LEU A 83 38.62 -16.15 -2.26
CA LEU A 83 39.69 -16.32 -3.24
C LEU A 83 41.07 -16.44 -2.57
N GLU A 84 41.15 -16.18 -1.27
CA GLU A 84 42.38 -16.26 -0.48
C GLU A 84 42.30 -17.35 0.62
N PRO A 85 43.34 -18.19 0.76
CA PRO A 85 43.35 -19.26 1.76
C PRO A 85 43.51 -18.76 3.20
N GLY A 86 44.10 -17.58 3.40
CA GLY A 86 44.44 -17.06 4.74
C GLY A 86 43.22 -16.82 5.64
N THR A 87 42.10 -16.38 5.07
CA THR A 87 40.84 -16.24 5.83
C THR A 87 40.32 -17.60 6.28
N MET A 88 40.38 -18.61 5.41
CA MET A 88 39.86 -19.95 5.68
C MET A 88 40.60 -20.64 6.82
N ASP A 89 41.93 -20.50 6.85
CA ASP A 89 42.75 -21.04 7.94
C ASP A 89 42.44 -20.37 9.29
N SER A 90 42.12 -19.07 9.27
CA SER A 90 41.69 -18.33 10.46
C SER A 90 40.33 -18.82 10.98
N VAL A 91 39.34 -19.03 10.10
CA VAL A 91 38.03 -19.57 10.50
C VAL A 91 38.15 -21.01 11.00
N ARG A 92 38.96 -21.84 10.34
CA ARG A 92 39.18 -23.24 10.72
C ARG A 92 39.92 -23.39 12.06
N SER A 93 40.85 -22.48 12.36
CA SER A 93 41.55 -22.44 13.65
C SER A 93 40.74 -21.75 14.75
N GLY A 94 39.61 -21.14 14.41
CA GLY A 94 38.68 -20.54 15.35
C GLY A 94 37.94 -21.55 16.23
N PRO A 95 37.30 -21.08 17.31
CA PRO A 95 36.66 -21.94 18.31
C PRO A 95 35.58 -22.88 17.72
N TYR A 96 34.79 -22.40 16.77
CA TYR A 96 33.74 -23.18 16.09
C TYR A 96 34.19 -23.72 14.72
N GLY A 97 35.50 -23.67 14.39
CA GLY A 97 36.00 -24.08 13.08
C GLY A 97 35.79 -25.57 12.77
N GLN A 98 35.73 -26.43 13.80
CA GLN A 98 35.48 -27.87 13.68
C GLN A 98 34.00 -28.22 13.45
N LEU A 99 33.10 -27.24 13.60
CA LEU A 99 31.66 -27.43 13.44
C LEU A 99 31.27 -27.52 11.95
N PHE A 100 32.00 -26.83 11.07
CA PHE A 100 31.73 -26.79 9.64
C PHE A 100 32.23 -28.04 8.90
N ARG A 101 31.51 -28.44 7.84
CA ARG A 101 31.96 -29.54 6.96
C ARG A 101 33.21 -29.10 6.19
N PRO A 102 34.29 -29.91 6.19
CA PRO A 102 35.49 -29.60 5.40
C PRO A 102 35.21 -29.43 3.90
N ASP A 103 34.24 -30.18 3.36
CA ASP A 103 33.80 -30.11 1.96
C ASP A 103 33.15 -28.77 1.58
N ASN A 104 32.69 -27.99 2.56
CA ASN A 104 31.97 -26.73 2.32
C ASN A 104 32.90 -25.50 2.31
N PHE A 105 34.22 -25.72 2.47
CA PHE A 105 35.25 -24.69 2.32
C PHE A 105 35.73 -24.67 0.87
N VAL A 106 35.38 -23.63 0.12
CA VAL A 106 35.84 -23.44 -1.26
C VAL A 106 36.75 -22.23 -1.32
N PHE A 107 37.99 -22.41 -1.77
CA PHE A 107 38.94 -21.31 -1.86
C PHE A 107 39.86 -21.33 -3.07
N GLY A 108 40.23 -20.12 -3.51
CA GLY A 108 41.14 -19.87 -4.62
C GLY A 108 42.62 -19.87 -4.21
N GLN A 109 43.51 -19.78 -5.20
CA GLN A 109 44.96 -19.62 -5.01
C GLN A 109 45.41 -18.15 -5.13
N SER A 110 44.55 -17.29 -5.68
CA SER A 110 44.85 -15.91 -6.10
C SER A 110 43.73 -14.97 -5.67
N GLY A 111 44.07 -13.93 -4.91
CA GLY A 111 43.10 -12.94 -4.42
C GLY A 111 42.65 -11.94 -5.50
N ALA A 112 41.42 -11.42 -5.36
CA ALA A 112 40.87 -10.40 -6.26
C ALA A 112 41.50 -9.00 -6.09
N GLY A 113 42.32 -8.77 -5.06
CA GLY A 113 43.07 -7.52 -4.85
C GLY A 113 42.17 -6.27 -4.80
N ASN A 114 41.02 -6.38 -4.12
CA ASN A 114 40.00 -5.34 -4.04
C ASN A 114 39.39 -4.87 -5.37
N ASN A 115 39.50 -5.64 -6.47
CA ASN A 115 38.91 -5.28 -7.75
C ASN A 115 37.69 -6.16 -8.07
N TRP A 116 36.52 -5.54 -8.21
CA TRP A 116 35.27 -6.21 -8.58
C TRP A 116 35.38 -7.01 -9.89
N ALA A 117 35.98 -6.44 -10.94
CA ALA A 117 36.05 -7.08 -12.24
C ALA A 117 36.92 -8.36 -12.22
N LYS A 118 37.95 -8.40 -11.37
CA LYS A 118 38.74 -9.62 -11.16
C LYS A 118 37.94 -10.69 -10.42
N GLY A 119 37.18 -10.29 -9.41
CA GLY A 119 36.27 -11.18 -8.70
C GLY A 119 35.13 -11.69 -9.58
N HIS A 120 34.64 -10.91 -10.54
CA HIS A 120 33.46 -11.24 -11.33
C HIS A 120 33.78 -11.93 -12.66
N TYR A 121 34.81 -11.48 -13.40
CA TYR A 121 35.08 -11.97 -14.75
C TYR A 121 36.28 -12.92 -14.87
N THR A 122 37.17 -12.95 -13.87
CA THR A 122 38.40 -13.77 -13.95
C THR A 122 38.48 -14.79 -12.83
N GLU A 123 39.01 -14.41 -11.66
CA GLU A 123 39.37 -15.35 -10.59
C GLU A 123 38.14 -15.98 -9.95
N GLY A 124 37.08 -15.19 -9.73
CA GLY A 124 35.83 -15.74 -9.20
C GLY A 124 35.03 -16.52 -10.22
N ALA A 125 35.16 -16.22 -11.53
CA ALA A 125 34.51 -17.00 -12.58
C ALA A 125 35.14 -18.40 -12.72
N GLU A 126 36.44 -18.56 -12.46
CA GLU A 126 37.08 -19.87 -12.42
C GLU A 126 36.62 -20.72 -11.22
N LEU A 127 36.32 -20.08 -10.08
CA LEU A 127 35.93 -20.77 -8.85
C LEU A 127 34.41 -20.97 -8.71
N VAL A 128 33.58 -20.20 -9.44
CA VAL A 128 32.12 -20.17 -9.27
C VAL A 128 31.48 -21.55 -9.49
N ASP A 129 31.93 -22.30 -10.50
CA ASP A 129 31.35 -23.62 -10.81
C ASP A 129 31.57 -24.62 -9.67
N SER A 130 32.75 -24.57 -9.04
CA SER A 130 33.05 -25.40 -7.86
C SER A 130 32.20 -25.02 -6.65
N VAL A 131 31.90 -23.72 -6.47
CA VAL A 131 31.00 -23.26 -5.41
C VAL A 131 29.57 -23.70 -5.71
N LEU A 132 29.10 -23.58 -6.95
CA LEU A 132 27.76 -23.98 -7.35
C LEU A 132 27.54 -25.49 -7.15
N ASP A 133 28.54 -26.33 -7.39
CA ASP A 133 28.46 -27.77 -7.10
C ASP A 133 28.23 -28.05 -5.60
N VAL A 134 28.88 -27.29 -4.71
CA VAL A 134 28.65 -27.40 -3.26
C VAL A 134 27.26 -26.85 -2.88
N VAL A 135 26.83 -25.75 -3.50
CA VAL A 135 25.48 -25.18 -3.30
C VAL A 135 24.41 -26.19 -3.71
N ARG A 136 24.56 -26.86 -4.86
CA ARG A 136 23.65 -27.91 -5.33
C ARG A 136 23.62 -29.07 -4.34
N LYS A 137 24.77 -29.55 -3.88
CA LYS A 137 24.87 -30.66 -2.91
C LYS A 137 24.16 -30.32 -1.58
N GLU A 138 24.32 -29.11 -1.07
CA GLU A 138 23.64 -28.68 0.16
C GLU A 138 22.14 -28.44 -0.08
N ALA A 139 21.74 -27.88 -1.23
CA ALA A 139 20.34 -27.68 -1.61
C ALA A 139 19.60 -29.02 -1.80
N GLU A 140 20.23 -30.02 -2.42
CA GLU A 140 19.68 -31.38 -2.56
C GLU A 140 19.58 -32.12 -1.22
N SER A 141 20.39 -31.73 -0.23
CA SER A 141 20.33 -32.27 1.13
C SER A 141 19.25 -31.61 2.00
N CYS A 142 18.48 -30.67 1.43
CA CYS A 142 17.35 -30.04 2.08
C CYS A 142 16.04 -30.73 1.64
N ASP A 143 15.18 -31.05 2.60
CA ASP A 143 13.84 -31.60 2.35
C ASP A 143 12.90 -30.51 1.78
N CYS A 144 13.03 -29.28 2.27
CA CYS A 144 12.22 -28.15 1.79
C CYS A 144 13.02 -26.83 1.82
N LEU A 145 13.83 -26.61 0.79
CA LEU A 145 14.62 -25.38 0.65
C LEU A 145 13.71 -24.15 0.45
N GLN A 146 13.80 -23.19 1.37
CA GLN A 146 13.08 -21.93 1.32
C GLN A 146 13.81 -20.88 0.48
N GLY A 147 15.13 -20.83 0.62
CA GLY A 147 15.96 -19.80 0.00
C GLY A 147 17.41 -19.85 0.44
N PHE A 148 18.19 -18.90 -0.07
CA PHE A 148 19.60 -18.72 0.20
C PHE A 148 19.83 -17.42 0.95
N GLN A 149 20.74 -17.43 1.91
CA GLN A 149 21.16 -16.25 2.65
C GLN A 149 22.65 -15.99 2.42
N LEU A 150 22.99 -14.91 1.70
CA LEU A 150 24.37 -14.55 1.40
C LEU A 150 24.85 -13.42 2.33
N THR A 151 26.03 -13.56 2.93
CA THR A 151 26.70 -12.50 3.68
C THR A 151 27.99 -12.09 2.97
N HIS A 152 28.09 -10.82 2.57
CA HIS A 152 29.20 -10.32 1.77
C HIS A 152 29.44 -8.81 1.95
N SER A 153 30.56 -8.32 1.42
CA SER A 153 30.88 -6.88 1.42
C SER A 153 30.82 -6.32 0.00
N LEU A 154 30.29 -5.10 -0.15
CA LEU A 154 30.22 -4.39 -1.43
C LEU A 154 31.53 -3.66 -1.78
N GLY A 155 32.44 -3.50 -0.81
CA GLY A 155 33.73 -2.82 -1.02
C GLY A 155 34.85 -3.74 -1.47
N GLY A 156 34.88 -4.99 -0.98
CA GLY A 156 36.01 -5.92 -1.22
C GLY A 156 35.91 -6.66 -2.56
N GLY A 157 37.03 -6.99 -3.21
CA GLY A 157 37.03 -7.59 -4.56
C GLY A 157 36.36 -8.96 -4.65
N THR A 158 36.61 -9.84 -3.67
CA THR A 158 35.99 -11.16 -3.58
C THR A 158 34.52 -11.07 -3.18
N GLY A 159 34.23 -10.35 -2.08
CA GLY A 159 32.86 -10.24 -1.55
C GLY A 159 31.91 -9.50 -2.51
N SER A 160 32.40 -8.50 -3.23
CA SER A 160 31.61 -7.72 -4.18
C SER A 160 31.52 -8.46 -5.51
N GLY A 161 32.64 -8.68 -6.20
CA GLY A 161 32.70 -9.25 -7.55
C GLY A 161 32.19 -10.69 -7.64
N MET A 162 32.84 -11.60 -6.89
CA MET A 162 32.46 -13.01 -6.88
C MET A 162 31.13 -13.22 -6.14
N GLY A 163 30.89 -12.47 -5.06
CA GLY A 163 29.62 -12.51 -4.34
C GLY A 163 28.44 -12.19 -5.25
N THR A 164 28.47 -11.10 -6.03
CA THR A 164 27.37 -10.79 -6.94
C THR A 164 27.27 -11.74 -8.13
N LEU A 165 28.39 -12.31 -8.59
CA LEU A 165 28.35 -13.38 -9.60
C LEU A 165 27.58 -14.60 -9.08
N LEU A 166 27.86 -15.02 -7.84
CA LEU A 166 27.17 -16.13 -7.19
C LEU A 166 25.67 -15.88 -7.07
N ILE A 167 25.26 -14.65 -6.71
CA ILE A 167 23.84 -14.28 -6.63
C ILE A 167 23.15 -14.48 -7.98
N SER A 168 23.74 -13.95 -9.06
CA SER A 168 23.18 -14.07 -10.41
C SER A 168 23.07 -15.54 -10.83
N LYS A 169 24.10 -16.36 -10.61
CA LYS A 169 24.07 -17.78 -10.95
C LYS A 169 23.10 -18.61 -10.13
N ILE A 170 22.99 -18.34 -8.83
CA ILE A 170 22.00 -19.02 -7.97
C ILE A 170 20.58 -18.63 -8.41
N ARG A 171 20.35 -17.37 -8.81
CA ARG A 171 19.04 -16.92 -9.31
C ARG A 171 18.69 -17.56 -10.65
N GLU A 172 19.66 -17.78 -11.53
CA GLU A 172 19.47 -18.51 -12.80
C GLU A 172 19.05 -19.98 -12.54
N GLU A 173 19.66 -20.66 -11.56
CA GLU A 173 19.36 -22.08 -11.26
C GLU A 173 18.11 -22.29 -10.39
N TYR A 174 17.84 -21.35 -9.47
CA TYR A 174 16.76 -21.45 -8.48
C TYR A 174 15.86 -20.20 -8.50
N PRO A 175 15.15 -19.91 -9.60
CA PRO A 175 14.38 -18.67 -9.76
C PRO A 175 13.23 -18.52 -8.76
N ASP A 176 12.62 -19.63 -8.33
CA ASP A 176 11.48 -19.63 -7.40
C ASP A 176 11.89 -19.51 -5.92
N ARG A 177 13.18 -19.54 -5.61
CA ARG A 177 13.72 -19.51 -4.24
C ARG A 177 14.16 -18.10 -3.86
N ILE A 178 13.94 -17.77 -2.59
CA ILE A 178 14.24 -16.43 -2.09
C ILE A 178 15.73 -16.25 -1.97
N MET A 179 16.22 -15.13 -2.50
CA MET A 179 17.60 -14.69 -2.35
C MET A 179 17.69 -13.51 -1.39
N ASN A 180 18.16 -13.78 -0.17
CA ASN A 180 18.34 -12.78 0.88
C ASN A 180 19.85 -12.47 1.04
N THR A 181 20.20 -11.19 1.16
CA THR A 181 21.58 -10.75 1.34
C THR A 181 21.78 -9.82 2.53
N TYR A 182 22.89 -10.01 3.24
CA TYR A 182 23.42 -9.07 4.24
C TYR A 182 24.66 -8.42 3.64
N SER A 183 24.50 -7.18 3.20
CA SER A 183 25.49 -6.47 2.40
C SER A 183 26.13 -5.35 3.19
N VAL A 184 27.44 -5.48 3.43
CA VAL A 184 28.22 -4.42 4.09
C VAL A 184 28.64 -3.37 3.08
N VAL A 185 28.05 -2.18 3.22
CA VAL A 185 28.28 -0.99 2.41
C VAL A 185 29.59 -0.31 2.87
N PRO A 186 30.49 0.05 1.93
CA PRO A 186 31.72 0.77 2.27
C PRO A 186 31.43 2.21 2.73
N SER A 187 32.28 2.74 3.62
CA SER A 187 32.25 4.15 4.04
C SER A 187 33.60 4.83 3.81
N PRO A 188 33.60 6.07 3.29
CA PRO A 188 34.81 6.86 3.04
C PRO A 188 35.54 7.29 4.32
N LYS A 189 34.93 7.17 5.52
CA LYS A 189 35.58 7.52 6.79
C LYS A 189 36.35 6.37 7.43
N VAL A 190 36.04 5.13 7.04
CA VAL A 190 36.57 3.92 7.68
C VAL A 190 37.49 3.12 6.75
N SER A 191 37.32 3.24 5.43
CA SER A 191 38.15 2.50 4.47
C SER A 191 39.27 3.31 3.83
N ASP A 192 40.41 2.67 3.64
CA ASP A 192 41.59 3.18 2.93
C ASP A 192 41.62 2.79 1.44
N THR A 193 40.61 2.06 0.94
CA THR A 193 40.62 1.48 -0.43
C THR A 193 39.94 2.40 -1.45
N VAL A 194 40.72 2.91 -2.41
CA VAL A 194 40.26 3.90 -3.42
C VAL A 194 39.19 3.36 -4.39
N VAL A 195 39.16 2.05 -4.63
CA VAL A 195 38.27 1.42 -5.64
C VAL A 195 36.90 1.00 -5.10
N GLU A 196 36.65 1.14 -3.81
CA GLU A 196 35.38 0.72 -3.18
C GLU A 196 34.12 1.35 -3.78
N PRO A 197 34.09 2.66 -4.13
CA PRO A 197 32.89 3.24 -4.74
C PRO A 197 32.53 2.57 -6.07
N TYR A 198 33.53 2.17 -6.86
CA TYR A 198 33.31 1.45 -8.12
C TYR A 198 32.75 0.06 -7.87
N ASN A 199 33.35 -0.68 -6.92
CA ASN A 199 32.89 -2.02 -6.55
C ASN A 199 31.46 -1.99 -6.02
N ALA A 200 31.13 -1.02 -5.17
CA ALA A 200 29.79 -0.87 -4.61
C ALA A 200 28.76 -0.53 -5.68
N THR A 201 29.08 0.39 -6.60
CA THR A 201 28.17 0.76 -7.69
C THR A 201 27.81 -0.44 -8.58
N LEU A 202 28.83 -1.21 -8.98
CA LEU A 202 28.62 -2.40 -9.82
C LEU A 202 27.88 -3.50 -9.06
N SER A 203 28.14 -3.63 -7.76
CA SER A 203 27.47 -4.65 -6.94
C SER A 203 26.00 -4.32 -6.69
N VAL A 204 25.68 -3.05 -6.41
CA VAL A 204 24.30 -2.61 -6.21
C VAL A 204 23.47 -2.87 -7.47
N HIS A 205 24.02 -2.61 -8.66
CA HIS A 205 23.33 -2.93 -9.92
C HIS A 205 22.93 -4.41 -10.00
N GLN A 206 23.82 -5.33 -9.63
CA GLN A 206 23.53 -6.76 -9.60
C GLN A 206 22.54 -7.16 -8.50
N LEU A 207 22.58 -6.51 -7.34
CA LEU A 207 21.64 -6.75 -6.23
C LEU A 207 20.22 -6.32 -6.59
N VAL A 208 20.06 -5.16 -7.25
CA VAL A 208 18.75 -4.63 -7.70
C VAL A 208 18.00 -5.63 -8.58
N GLU A 209 18.71 -6.42 -9.38
CA GLU A 209 18.11 -7.34 -10.35
C GLU A 209 17.95 -8.77 -9.79
N ASN A 210 18.88 -9.23 -8.95
CA ASN A 210 19.00 -10.66 -8.62
C ASN A 210 18.69 -11.00 -7.16
N THR A 211 18.33 -10.03 -6.31
CA THR A 211 17.97 -10.28 -4.90
C THR A 211 16.53 -9.91 -4.60
N ASP A 212 15.91 -10.65 -3.68
CA ASP A 212 14.55 -10.38 -3.21
C ASP A 212 14.56 -9.57 -1.90
N GLU A 213 15.62 -9.71 -1.09
CA GLU A 213 15.84 -8.97 0.15
C GLU A 213 17.32 -8.59 0.29
N THR A 214 17.62 -7.31 0.56
CA THR A 214 18.99 -6.85 0.83
C THR A 214 19.03 -6.00 2.09
N TYR A 215 19.65 -6.51 3.16
CA TYR A 215 19.89 -5.77 4.40
C TYR A 215 21.18 -4.96 4.28
N CYS A 216 21.04 -3.64 4.19
CA CYS A 216 22.17 -2.72 4.06
C CYS A 216 22.78 -2.39 5.41
N ILE A 217 24.09 -2.62 5.55
CA ILE A 217 24.83 -2.38 6.78
C ILE A 217 26.02 -1.49 6.47
N ASP A 218 26.13 -0.35 7.14
CA ASP A 218 27.19 0.64 6.91
C ASP A 218 28.25 0.57 8.02
N ASN A 219 29.51 0.42 7.62
CA ASN A 219 30.65 0.43 8.54
C ASN A 219 30.75 1.73 9.37
N GLU A 220 30.34 2.87 8.83
CA GLU A 220 30.32 4.14 9.57
C GLU A 220 29.32 4.13 10.70
N ALA A 221 28.10 3.68 10.42
CA ALA A 221 27.04 3.59 11.42
C ALA A 221 27.41 2.59 12.53
N LEU A 222 27.97 1.42 12.16
CA LEU A 222 28.45 0.43 13.12
C LEU A 222 29.55 1.02 14.03
N TYR A 223 30.51 1.75 13.46
CA TYR A 223 31.57 2.39 14.23
C TYR A 223 31.04 3.46 15.18
N ASP A 224 30.13 4.32 14.70
CA ASP A 224 29.49 5.36 15.51
C ASP A 224 28.65 4.77 16.65
N ILE A 225 27.92 3.67 16.43
CA ILE A 225 27.19 2.95 17.48
C ILE A 225 28.15 2.41 18.53
N CYS A 226 29.24 1.76 18.12
CA CYS A 226 30.23 1.20 19.04
C CYS A 226 30.90 2.28 19.88
N PHE A 227 31.28 3.40 19.26
CA PHE A 227 31.96 4.51 19.91
C PHE A 227 31.02 5.33 20.80
N ARG A 228 29.87 5.77 20.28
CA ARG A 228 28.96 6.71 20.97
C ARG A 228 27.98 6.00 21.90
N THR A 229 27.36 4.92 21.44
CA THR A 229 26.27 4.25 22.17
C THR A 229 26.81 3.19 23.13
N LEU A 230 27.74 2.33 22.67
CA LEU A 230 28.36 1.30 23.52
C LEU A 230 29.53 1.82 24.37
N LYS A 231 30.01 3.05 24.09
CA LYS A 231 31.13 3.73 24.79
C LYS A 231 32.45 2.98 24.73
N LEU A 232 32.73 2.31 23.60
CA LEU A 232 34.02 1.68 23.35
C LEU A 232 35.04 2.76 22.91
N THR A 233 36.21 2.79 23.55
CA THR A 233 37.24 3.81 23.28
C THR A 233 37.92 3.61 21.91
N THR A 234 38.05 2.36 21.46
CA THR A 234 38.65 1.97 20.18
C THR A 234 37.90 0.77 19.62
N PRO A 235 36.81 0.97 18.85
CA PRO A 235 36.06 -0.11 18.23
C PRO A 235 36.93 -0.94 17.29
N THR A 236 36.89 -2.26 17.42
CA THR A 236 37.59 -3.20 16.52
C THR A 236 36.61 -3.84 15.54
N TYR A 237 37.09 -4.37 14.40
CA TYR A 237 36.24 -5.15 13.48
C TYR A 237 35.55 -6.34 14.16
N GLY A 238 36.14 -6.91 15.22
CA GLY A 238 35.47 -7.94 16.01
C GLY A 238 34.21 -7.44 16.73
N ASP A 239 34.23 -6.20 17.23
CA ASP A 239 33.07 -5.56 17.88
C ASP A 239 31.97 -5.22 16.86
N LEU A 240 32.38 -4.72 15.67
CA LEU A 240 31.46 -4.43 14.57
C LEU A 240 30.78 -5.73 14.07
N ASN A 241 31.57 -6.77 13.80
CA ASN A 241 31.07 -8.07 13.35
C ASN A 241 30.11 -8.70 14.37
N HIS A 242 30.37 -8.53 15.67
CA HIS A 242 29.46 -9.00 16.72
C HIS A 242 28.10 -8.30 16.65
N LEU A 243 28.08 -6.99 16.39
CA LEU A 243 26.86 -6.20 16.31
C LEU A 243 26.03 -6.52 15.05
N VAL A 244 26.71 -6.75 13.92
CA VAL A 244 26.08 -7.30 12.70
C VAL A 244 25.48 -8.66 12.96
N SER A 245 26.22 -9.55 13.63
CA SER A 245 25.76 -10.90 13.95
C SER A 245 24.55 -10.91 14.88
N LEU A 246 24.48 -10.00 15.86
CA LEU A 246 23.29 -9.82 16.72
C LEU A 246 22.06 -9.39 15.92
N THR A 247 22.26 -8.49 14.95
CA THR A 247 21.19 -8.02 14.06
C THR A 247 20.68 -9.15 13.17
N MET A 248 21.59 -9.92 12.56
CA MET A 248 21.25 -11.11 11.78
C MET A 248 20.50 -12.16 12.62
N SER A 249 20.95 -12.40 13.87
CA SER A 249 20.26 -13.29 14.79
C SER A 249 18.83 -12.81 15.09
N GLY A 250 18.66 -11.49 15.31
CA GLY A 250 17.35 -10.86 15.54
C GLY A 250 16.38 -11.05 14.38
N VAL A 251 16.80 -10.73 13.15
CA VAL A 251 15.97 -10.89 11.94
C VAL A 251 15.57 -12.35 11.71
N THR A 252 16.49 -13.29 11.95
CA THR A 252 16.26 -14.73 11.73
C THR A 252 15.55 -15.43 12.90
N THR A 253 15.25 -14.73 14.01
CA THR A 253 14.66 -15.33 15.22
C THR A 253 13.31 -15.98 14.94
N CYS A 254 12.44 -15.34 14.15
CA CYS A 254 11.11 -15.86 13.81
C CYS A 254 11.15 -17.15 12.98
N LEU A 255 12.27 -17.39 12.28
CA LEU A 255 12.50 -18.59 11.49
C LEU A 255 12.95 -19.74 12.41
N ARG A 256 13.84 -19.44 13.36
CA ARG A 256 14.53 -20.43 14.22
C ARG A 256 13.77 -20.84 15.47
N PHE A 257 12.80 -20.05 15.92
CA PHE A 257 12.01 -20.38 17.11
C PHE A 257 10.52 -20.20 16.83
N PRO A 258 9.66 -21.07 17.38
CA PRO A 258 8.22 -20.90 17.28
C PRO A 258 7.77 -19.65 18.05
N GLY A 259 7.07 -18.75 17.36
CA GLY A 259 6.50 -17.54 17.91
C GLY A 259 4.98 -17.53 17.78
N GLN A 260 4.32 -16.60 18.48
CA GLN A 260 2.87 -16.40 18.32
C GLN A 260 2.50 -15.85 16.94
N LEU A 261 3.42 -15.15 16.26
CA LEU A 261 3.36 -14.71 14.86
C LEU A 261 4.52 -15.37 14.11
N ASN A 262 4.23 -16.43 13.33
CA ASN A 262 5.24 -17.10 12.51
C ASN A 262 5.43 -16.34 11.19
N ALA A 263 6.44 -15.47 11.15
CA ALA A 263 6.91 -14.83 9.93
C ALA A 263 7.92 -15.73 9.23
N ASP A 264 7.72 -15.99 7.94
CA ASP A 264 8.65 -16.71 7.09
C ASP A 264 9.37 -15.71 6.15
N LEU A 265 10.52 -16.08 5.55
CA LEU A 265 11.25 -15.19 4.62
C LEU A 265 10.38 -14.71 3.45
N ARG A 266 9.43 -15.52 2.97
CA ARG A 266 8.57 -15.10 1.84
C ARG A 266 7.56 -14.05 2.27
N LYS A 267 6.97 -14.22 3.44
CA LYS A 267 6.06 -13.25 4.05
C LYS A 267 6.79 -11.95 4.37
N LEU A 268 8.04 -12.03 4.82
CA LEU A 268 8.85 -10.84 5.08
C LEU A 268 9.11 -10.06 3.77
N ALA A 269 9.54 -10.74 2.71
CA ALA A 269 9.68 -10.14 1.38
C ALA A 269 8.36 -9.53 0.86
N VAL A 270 7.26 -10.31 0.85
CA VAL A 270 5.97 -9.84 0.32
C VAL A 270 5.41 -8.66 1.11
N ASN A 271 5.56 -8.65 2.43
CA ASN A 271 5.00 -7.58 3.27
C ASN A 271 5.88 -6.33 3.32
N MET A 272 7.21 -6.48 3.19
CA MET A 272 8.14 -5.35 3.31
C MET A 272 8.59 -4.77 1.98
N VAL A 273 8.47 -5.49 0.87
CA VAL A 273 8.89 -5.03 -0.47
C VAL A 273 7.65 -4.62 -1.27
N PRO A 274 7.22 -3.34 -1.17
CA PRO A 274 6.06 -2.87 -1.95
C PRO A 274 6.35 -2.85 -3.46
N PHE A 275 7.62 -2.74 -3.84
CA PHE A 275 8.06 -2.75 -5.24
C PHE A 275 9.30 -3.62 -5.40
N PRO A 276 9.39 -4.48 -6.43
CA PRO A 276 10.52 -5.41 -6.59
C PRO A 276 11.91 -4.77 -6.56
N ARG A 277 12.05 -3.51 -6.99
CA ARG A 277 13.33 -2.77 -6.96
C ARG A 277 13.65 -2.11 -5.61
N LEU A 278 12.69 -1.98 -4.70
CA LEU A 278 12.83 -1.33 -3.39
C LEU A 278 12.97 -2.35 -2.26
N HIS A 279 13.84 -3.34 -2.43
CA HIS A 279 14.10 -4.40 -1.45
C HIS A 279 15.32 -4.14 -0.54
N PHE A 280 15.80 -2.89 -0.50
CA PHE A 280 16.94 -2.49 0.35
C PHE A 280 16.44 -2.06 1.73
N PHE A 281 16.70 -2.88 2.73
CA PHE A 281 16.26 -2.67 4.10
C PHE A 281 17.34 -2.01 4.96
N MET A 282 16.89 -1.17 5.89
CA MET A 282 17.74 -0.53 6.89
C MET A 282 17.50 -1.22 8.24
N PRO A 283 18.36 -2.16 8.66
CA PRO A 283 18.17 -2.84 9.92
C PRO A 283 18.56 -1.93 11.10
N GLY A 284 17.83 -2.06 12.20
CA GLY A 284 18.14 -1.47 13.49
C GLY A 284 18.09 -2.54 14.58
N PHE A 285 18.87 -2.38 15.64
CA PHE A 285 18.87 -3.31 16.76
C PHE A 285 18.68 -2.59 18.08
N ALA A 286 17.82 -3.14 18.93
CA ALA A 286 17.66 -2.72 20.31
C ALA A 286 17.54 -3.98 21.20
N PRO A 287 18.07 -3.96 22.43
CA PRO A 287 18.68 -2.82 23.13
C PRO A 287 20.19 -2.67 22.88
N LEU A 288 20.65 -1.42 22.74
CA LEU A 288 22.08 -1.08 22.66
C LEU A 288 22.53 -0.43 23.99
N ILE A 289 23.00 -1.26 24.93
CA ILE A 289 23.39 -0.82 26.28
C ILE A 289 24.86 -1.17 26.52
N SER A 290 25.64 -0.18 26.99
CA SER A 290 27.03 -0.36 27.43
C SER A 290 27.13 -1.44 28.52
N ARG A 291 28.18 -2.28 28.48
CA ARG A 291 28.33 -3.45 29.37
C ARG A 291 28.16 -3.15 30.87
N GLY A 292 28.60 -1.99 31.35
CA GLY A 292 28.47 -1.57 32.76
C GLY A 292 27.07 -1.09 33.19
N SER A 293 26.15 -0.85 32.26
CA SER A 293 24.79 -0.35 32.54
C SER A 293 23.71 -1.44 32.42
N ARG A 294 24.08 -2.65 31.99
CA ARG A 294 23.14 -3.77 31.77
C ARG A 294 22.49 -4.28 33.05
N GLU A 295 23.18 -4.18 34.19
CA GLU A 295 22.68 -4.69 35.49
C GLU A 295 21.67 -3.76 36.20
N TYR A 296 21.60 -2.49 35.80
CA TYR A 296 20.85 -1.46 36.55
C TYR A 296 19.59 -0.93 35.86
N ARG A 297 19.30 -1.34 34.61
CA ARG A 297 18.18 -0.81 33.82
C ARG A 297 17.19 -1.91 33.46
N ALA A 298 15.97 -1.83 33.98
CA ALA A 298 14.87 -2.67 33.55
C ALA A 298 14.41 -2.24 32.15
N LEU A 299 14.45 -3.17 31.19
CA LEU A 299 14.02 -2.93 29.83
C LEU A 299 12.51 -3.11 29.72
N THR A 300 11.81 -2.06 29.30
CA THR A 300 10.36 -2.09 29.07
C THR A 300 10.06 -2.03 27.57
N VAL A 301 8.87 -2.51 27.17
CA VAL A 301 8.41 -2.47 25.76
C VAL A 301 8.49 -1.04 25.19
N PRO A 302 8.01 0.01 25.88
CA PRO A 302 8.11 1.38 25.36
C PRO A 302 9.54 1.86 25.15
N GLU A 303 10.48 1.52 26.05
CA GLU A 303 11.88 1.91 25.91
C GLU A 303 12.57 1.19 24.74
N LEU A 304 12.28 -0.10 24.52
CA LEU A 304 12.80 -0.86 23.38
C LEU A 304 12.25 -0.28 22.07
N THR A 305 10.94 -0.08 22.02
CA THR A 305 10.23 0.53 20.90
C THR A 305 10.79 1.91 20.55
N GLN A 306 11.04 2.78 21.53
CA GLN A 306 11.65 4.07 21.29
C GLN A 306 13.10 3.98 20.78
N GLN A 307 13.89 3.03 21.29
CA GLN A 307 15.27 2.82 20.84
C GLN A 307 15.35 2.28 19.42
N MET A 308 14.42 1.42 19.00
CA MET A 308 14.42 0.87 17.63
C MET A 308 14.24 1.97 16.57
N PHE A 309 13.43 3.00 16.84
CA PHE A 309 13.19 4.12 15.93
C PHE A 309 14.17 5.29 16.12
N ASP A 310 15.15 5.19 17.03
CA ASP A 310 16.20 6.21 17.15
C ASP A 310 17.20 6.04 16.00
N ALA A 311 17.40 7.10 15.22
CA ALA A 311 18.36 7.15 14.12
C ALA A 311 19.77 6.73 14.54
N LYS A 312 20.13 6.89 15.82
CA LYS A 312 21.45 6.49 16.37
C LYS A 312 21.65 4.99 16.48
N ASN A 313 20.58 4.20 16.40
CA ASN A 313 20.61 2.75 16.55
C ASN A 313 20.40 2.02 15.22
N MET A 314 20.28 2.77 14.13
CA MET A 314 20.19 2.25 12.76
C MET A 314 21.57 1.86 12.25
N MET A 315 21.67 0.73 11.55
CA MET A 315 22.93 0.20 11.05
C MET A 315 23.34 0.81 9.70
N ALA A 316 22.59 1.79 9.20
CA ALA A 316 22.92 2.54 7.98
C ALA A 316 23.09 4.02 8.34
N ALA A 317 24.10 4.69 7.76
CA ALA A 317 24.41 6.10 8.05
C ALA A 317 23.46 7.06 7.31
N CYS A 318 22.16 6.86 7.46
CA CYS A 318 21.10 7.69 6.91
C CYS A 318 20.20 8.17 8.03
N ASP A 319 19.84 9.46 8.01
CA ASP A 319 18.86 9.99 8.96
C ASP A 319 17.45 9.72 8.42
N PRO A 320 16.67 8.81 9.04
CA PRO A 320 15.33 8.48 8.56
C PRO A 320 14.37 9.68 8.60
N ARG A 321 14.73 10.77 9.30
CA ARG A 321 13.92 12.00 9.35
C ARG A 321 13.95 12.80 8.05
N HIS A 322 14.90 12.54 7.15
CA HIS A 322 14.94 13.16 5.83
C HIS A 322 14.12 12.39 4.77
N GLY A 323 13.54 11.25 5.13
CA GLY A 323 12.69 10.44 4.26
C GLY A 323 11.40 9.99 4.96
N ARG A 324 10.67 9.05 4.32
CA ARG A 324 9.51 8.37 4.91
C ARG A 324 9.74 6.86 4.87
N TYR A 325 9.28 6.16 5.90
CA TYR A 325 9.22 4.70 5.93
C TYR A 325 8.10 4.22 5.01
N LEU A 326 8.46 3.38 4.04
CA LEU A 326 7.51 2.69 3.16
C LEU A 326 6.87 1.52 3.90
N THR A 327 7.70 0.70 4.54
CA THR A 327 7.31 -0.48 5.33
C THR A 327 8.24 -0.57 6.53
N VAL A 328 7.73 -1.14 7.65
CA VAL A 328 8.52 -1.38 8.85
C VAL A 328 8.09 -2.72 9.45
N ALA A 329 9.06 -3.60 9.71
CA ALA A 329 8.86 -4.76 10.58
C ALA A 329 9.65 -4.60 11.87
N ALA A 330 8.98 -4.82 12.99
CA ALA A 330 9.59 -4.83 14.31
C ALA A 330 9.54 -6.25 14.90
N VAL A 331 10.70 -6.84 15.15
CA VAL A 331 10.82 -8.18 15.73
C VAL A 331 11.16 -8.06 17.21
N PHE A 332 10.19 -8.37 18.07
CA PHE A 332 10.38 -8.36 19.52
C PHE A 332 10.74 -9.75 20.04
N ARG A 333 11.75 -9.83 20.89
CA ARG A 333 12.21 -11.08 21.52
C ARG A 333 12.12 -10.99 23.04
N GLY A 334 11.36 -11.89 23.65
CA GLY A 334 11.22 -12.01 25.11
C GLY A 334 9.78 -12.33 25.54
N ARG A 335 9.57 -12.47 26.86
CA ARG A 335 8.22 -12.60 27.42
C ARG A 335 7.55 -11.22 27.48
N MET A 336 6.72 -10.92 26.49
CA MET A 336 6.03 -9.62 26.34
C MET A 336 4.56 -9.87 26.01
N SER A 337 3.68 -8.93 26.39
CA SER A 337 2.27 -8.99 26.02
C SER A 337 2.07 -8.41 24.62
N MET A 338 1.42 -9.15 23.70
CA MET A 338 1.09 -8.62 22.36
C MET A 338 0.35 -7.29 22.44
N LYS A 339 -0.64 -7.20 23.33
CA LYS A 339 -1.44 -5.98 23.51
C LYS A 339 -0.57 -4.77 23.84
N GLU A 340 0.47 -4.95 24.67
CA GLU A 340 1.39 -3.86 25.02
C GLU A 340 2.27 -3.47 23.83
N VAL A 341 2.73 -4.45 23.04
CA VAL A 341 3.51 -4.20 21.82
C VAL A 341 2.67 -3.43 20.79
N ASP A 342 1.45 -3.88 20.51
CA ASP A 342 0.55 -3.27 19.52
C ASP A 342 0.18 -1.84 19.92
N GLU A 343 -0.17 -1.60 21.19
CA GLU A 343 -0.45 -0.25 21.71
C GLU A 343 0.76 0.68 21.57
N GLN A 344 1.99 0.19 21.79
CA GLN A 344 3.19 1.00 21.63
C GLN A 344 3.57 1.26 20.16
N MET A 345 3.40 0.28 19.28
CA MET A 345 3.59 0.45 17.83
C MET A 345 2.61 1.49 17.28
N LEU A 346 1.33 1.39 17.64
CA LEU A 346 0.29 2.34 17.25
C LEU A 346 0.60 3.75 17.79
N ASN A 347 1.08 3.85 19.04
CA ASN A 347 1.49 5.13 19.61
C ASN A 347 2.68 5.77 18.86
N ILE A 348 3.64 4.97 18.38
CA ILE A 348 4.73 5.48 17.53
C ILE A 348 4.19 5.88 16.16
N GLN A 349 3.37 5.06 15.52
CA GLN A 349 2.78 5.36 14.22
C GLN A 349 1.99 6.68 14.28
N ASN A 350 1.19 6.88 15.33
CA ASN A 350 0.44 8.12 15.55
C ASN A 350 1.33 9.33 15.85
N LYS A 351 2.40 9.16 16.65
CA LYS A 351 3.36 10.24 16.93
C LYS A 351 4.21 10.63 15.73
N ASN A 352 4.48 9.66 14.85
CA ASN A 352 5.38 9.77 13.71
C ASN A 352 4.64 9.65 12.37
N SER A 353 3.35 9.97 12.31
CA SER A 353 2.52 9.77 11.11
C SER A 353 3.06 10.48 9.86
N SER A 354 3.75 11.62 10.04
CA SER A 354 4.46 12.31 8.95
C SER A 354 5.61 11.53 8.31
N TYR A 355 6.09 10.48 8.99
CA TYR A 355 7.20 9.62 8.56
C TYR A 355 6.74 8.29 7.96
N PHE A 356 5.44 7.97 7.92
CA PHE A 356 4.91 6.75 7.30
C PHE A 356 4.12 7.10 6.03
N VAL A 357 4.16 6.23 5.02
CA VAL A 357 3.33 6.37 3.82
C VAL A 357 1.94 5.77 4.09
N GLU A 358 0.91 6.60 4.10
CA GLU A 358 -0.49 6.14 4.25
C GLU A 358 -1.01 5.66 2.89
N TRP A 359 -1.14 4.35 2.71
CA TRP A 359 -1.79 3.75 1.55
C TRP A 359 -3.33 3.78 1.72
N ILE A 360 -4.10 4.25 0.73
CA ILE A 360 -5.56 4.49 0.90
C ILE A 360 -6.37 4.12 -0.36
N PRO A 361 -7.35 3.22 -0.20
CA PRO A 361 -8.76 3.59 -0.42
C PRO A 361 -9.70 3.38 0.78
N ASN A 362 -9.36 2.52 1.76
CA ASN A 362 -10.30 2.14 2.83
C ASN A 362 -10.49 3.20 3.94
N ASN A 363 -9.55 4.15 4.09
CA ASN A 363 -9.66 5.22 5.08
C ASN A 363 -10.70 6.30 4.71
N VAL A 364 -10.98 6.53 3.42
CA VAL A 364 -12.07 7.42 2.96
C VAL A 364 -13.42 6.89 3.45
N LYS A 365 -13.59 5.56 3.42
CA LYS A 365 -14.85 4.88 3.77
C LYS A 365 -15.19 5.07 5.25
N THR A 366 -14.21 4.96 6.14
CA THR A 366 -14.39 5.23 7.58
C THR A 366 -14.76 6.67 7.87
N ALA A 367 -14.10 7.64 7.22
CA ALA A 367 -14.42 9.06 7.41
C ALA A 367 -15.83 9.40 6.93
N PHE A 368 -16.30 8.79 5.84
CA PHE A 368 -17.67 8.96 5.36
C PHE A 368 -18.71 8.46 6.36
N TRP A 369 -18.53 7.24 6.88
CA TRP A 369 -19.45 6.68 7.88
C TRP A 369 -19.41 7.42 9.21
N GLU A 370 -18.25 7.96 9.62
CA GLU A 370 -18.14 8.85 10.77
C GLU A 370 -18.98 10.12 10.59
N ILE A 371 -18.84 10.81 9.45
CA ILE A 371 -19.62 12.04 9.17
C ILE A 371 -21.11 11.74 9.09
N ILE A 372 -21.52 10.64 8.44
CA ILE A 372 -22.94 10.27 8.36
C ILE A 372 -23.48 9.90 9.74
N SER A 373 -22.74 9.12 10.54
CA SER A 373 -23.13 8.78 11.91
C SER A 373 -23.34 10.04 12.74
N ASP A 374 -22.41 10.99 12.64
CA ASP A 374 -22.49 12.29 13.30
C ASP A 374 -23.69 13.13 12.83
N GLU A 375 -24.03 13.10 11.54
CA GLU A 375 -25.19 13.82 10.99
C GLU A 375 -26.53 13.23 11.48
N HIS A 376 -26.60 11.91 11.64
CA HIS A 376 -27.79 11.22 12.18
C HIS A 376 -27.78 11.11 13.71
N GLY A 377 -26.71 11.54 14.40
CA GLY A 377 -26.62 11.46 15.86
C GLY A 377 -26.46 10.04 16.40
N ILE A 378 -25.82 9.15 15.63
CA ILE A 378 -25.54 7.77 16.01
C ILE A 378 -24.16 7.72 16.67
N ASP A 379 -24.07 7.09 17.83
CA ASP A 379 -22.80 6.89 18.53
C ASP A 379 -22.00 5.69 17.97
N PRO A 380 -20.72 5.53 18.35
CA PRO A 380 -19.92 4.37 17.91
C PRO A 380 -20.47 3.00 18.32
N THR A 381 -21.43 2.94 19.25
CA THR A 381 -22.09 1.70 19.69
C THR A 381 -23.32 1.33 18.85
N GLY A 382 -23.71 2.22 17.94
CA GLY A 382 -24.91 2.14 17.10
C GLY A 382 -26.16 2.71 17.74
N SER A 383 -26.07 3.33 18.92
CA SER A 383 -27.21 3.89 19.64
C SER A 383 -27.50 5.31 19.17
N TYR A 384 -28.78 5.64 18.97
CA TYR A 384 -29.20 6.98 18.59
C TYR A 384 -29.24 7.92 19.81
N HIS A 385 -28.53 9.04 19.69
CA HIS A 385 -28.48 10.14 20.66
C HIS A 385 -28.76 11.50 19.98
N GLY A 386 -29.50 11.50 18.86
CA GLY A 386 -29.83 12.72 18.14
C GLY A 386 -30.93 13.55 18.81
N ASP A 387 -30.98 14.83 18.44
CA ASP A 387 -31.90 15.83 18.99
C ASP A 387 -33.15 16.06 18.11
N SER A 388 -33.18 15.52 16.88
CA SER A 388 -34.18 15.85 15.86
C SER A 388 -34.81 14.62 15.24
N ASP A 389 -36.14 14.50 15.33
CA ASP A 389 -36.91 13.39 14.77
C ASP A 389 -36.72 13.23 13.25
N LEU A 390 -36.41 14.31 12.53
CA LEU A 390 -36.12 14.29 11.09
C LEU A 390 -34.85 13.48 10.75
N GLN A 391 -33.97 13.23 11.72
CA GLN A 391 -32.79 12.38 11.53
C GLN A 391 -33.16 10.90 11.45
N LEU A 392 -34.29 10.50 12.06
CA LEU A 392 -34.77 9.12 12.08
C LEU A 392 -35.70 8.81 10.90
N GLU A 393 -36.36 9.80 10.30
CA GLU A 393 -37.40 9.59 9.28
C GLU A 393 -36.91 8.79 8.05
N ARG A 394 -35.65 8.99 7.62
CA ARG A 394 -35.06 8.30 6.46
C ARG A 394 -33.72 7.63 6.76
N ILE A 395 -33.48 7.29 8.02
CA ILE A 395 -32.25 6.60 8.46
C ILE A 395 -32.05 5.23 7.77
N ASN A 396 -33.16 4.58 7.42
CA ASN A 396 -33.21 3.22 6.85
C ASN A 396 -32.53 3.09 5.47
N VAL A 397 -32.26 4.21 4.79
CA VAL A 397 -31.57 4.23 3.49
C VAL A 397 -30.13 3.72 3.62
N TYR A 398 -29.42 4.17 4.65
CA TYR A 398 -28.01 3.80 4.89
C TYR A 398 -27.82 2.87 6.09
N TYR A 399 -28.79 2.80 7.01
CA TYR A 399 -28.71 1.97 8.20
C TYR A 399 -29.78 0.87 8.22
N ASN A 400 -29.41 -0.27 8.78
CA ASN A 400 -30.27 -1.34 9.20
C ASN A 400 -30.54 -1.22 10.70
N GLU A 401 -31.80 -1.26 11.12
CA GLU A 401 -32.16 -1.33 12.54
C GLU A 401 -32.00 -2.79 13.03
N ALA A 402 -31.02 -3.02 13.90
CA ALA A 402 -30.79 -4.30 14.55
C ALA A 402 -31.55 -4.41 15.88
N SER A 403 -31.67 -5.64 16.39
CA SER A 403 -32.30 -5.91 17.68
C SER A 403 -31.66 -5.10 18.81
N GLY A 404 -32.46 -4.34 19.55
CA GLY A 404 -32.00 -3.50 20.66
C GLY A 404 -31.85 -2.01 20.31
N GLY A 405 -32.42 -1.54 19.18
CA GLY A 405 -32.39 -0.13 18.80
C GLY A 405 -31.01 0.34 18.32
N LYS A 406 -30.20 -0.60 17.82
CA LYS A 406 -28.86 -0.32 17.28
C LYS A 406 -28.91 -0.20 15.78
N PHE A 407 -28.38 0.88 15.24
CA PHE A 407 -28.28 1.12 13.80
C PHE A 407 -26.94 0.61 13.27
N VAL A 408 -27.00 -0.17 12.20
CA VAL A 408 -25.82 -0.78 11.56
C VAL A 408 -25.73 -0.31 10.10
N PRO A 409 -24.59 0.22 9.64
CA PRO A 409 -24.33 0.59 8.26
C PRO A 409 -24.60 -0.54 7.27
N ARG A 410 -25.31 -0.23 6.17
CA ARG A 410 -25.38 -1.06 4.97
C ARG A 410 -24.11 -0.86 4.14
N ALA A 411 -23.01 -1.44 4.61
CA ALA A 411 -21.69 -1.33 3.98
C ALA A 411 -21.06 -2.70 3.82
N ILE A 412 -20.33 -2.87 2.72
CA ILE A 412 -19.49 -4.05 2.46
C ILE A 412 -18.07 -3.53 2.25
N LEU A 413 -17.14 -4.00 3.08
CA LEU A 413 -15.75 -3.61 3.05
C LEU A 413 -14.95 -4.75 2.43
N VAL A 414 -14.36 -4.47 1.28
CA VAL A 414 -13.62 -5.44 0.48
C VAL A 414 -12.19 -4.96 0.32
N ASP A 415 -11.24 -5.86 0.57
CA ASP A 415 -9.84 -5.68 0.24
C ASP A 415 -9.18 -7.03 -0.06
N LEU A 416 -8.12 -7.05 -0.85
CA LEU A 416 -7.34 -8.27 -1.11
C LEU A 416 -6.31 -8.53 0.00
N GLU A 417 -6.08 -7.52 0.87
CA GLU A 417 -5.17 -7.61 2.01
C GLU A 417 -5.91 -7.38 3.34
N PRO A 418 -5.50 -8.08 4.42
CA PRO A 418 -6.14 -7.93 5.74
C PRO A 418 -5.75 -6.64 6.48
N GLY A 419 -4.61 -6.03 6.14
CA GLY A 419 -4.02 -4.95 6.96
C GLY A 419 -4.89 -3.70 7.11
N THR A 420 -5.61 -3.32 6.05
CA THR A 420 -6.52 -2.16 6.10
C THR A 420 -7.77 -2.46 6.93
N MET A 421 -8.25 -3.71 6.93
CA MET A 421 -9.43 -4.14 7.67
C MET A 421 -9.19 -4.10 9.18
N ASP A 422 -8.02 -4.53 9.64
CA ASP A 422 -7.63 -4.47 11.05
C ASP A 422 -7.53 -3.02 11.56
N SER A 423 -7.08 -2.11 10.71
CA SER A 423 -7.06 -0.68 10.99
C SER A 423 -8.48 -0.11 11.13
N VAL A 424 -9.42 -0.52 10.26
CA VAL A 424 -10.83 -0.10 10.36
C VAL A 424 -11.49 -0.68 11.62
N ARG A 425 -11.24 -1.95 11.96
CA ARG A 425 -11.80 -2.60 13.15
C ARG A 425 -11.30 -1.99 14.46
N SER A 426 -10.04 -1.57 14.50
CA SER A 426 -9.46 -0.88 15.66
C SER A 426 -9.83 0.61 15.72
N GLY A 427 -10.38 1.18 14.64
CA GLY A 427 -10.85 2.55 14.58
C GLY A 427 -12.05 2.85 15.50
N PRO A 428 -12.36 4.14 15.73
CA PRO A 428 -13.39 4.57 16.68
C PRO A 428 -14.78 4.03 16.35
N TYR A 429 -15.11 3.92 15.06
CA TYR A 429 -16.39 3.38 14.57
C TYR A 429 -16.29 1.92 14.10
N GLY A 430 -15.19 1.21 14.40
CA GLY A 430 -14.98 -0.18 13.94
C GLY A 430 -16.06 -1.15 14.44
N GLN A 431 -16.61 -0.92 15.64
CA GLN A 431 -17.67 -1.75 16.23
C GLN A 431 -19.06 -1.54 15.61
N LEU A 432 -19.22 -0.48 14.81
CA LEU A 432 -20.48 -0.14 14.17
C LEU A 432 -20.78 -1.09 12.99
N PHE A 433 -19.75 -1.56 12.29
CA PHE A 433 -19.86 -2.44 11.13
C PHE A 433 -20.12 -3.90 11.54
N ARG A 434 -20.93 -4.61 10.73
CA ARG A 434 -21.11 -6.06 10.90
C ARG A 434 -19.80 -6.79 10.58
N PRO A 435 -19.32 -7.69 11.45
CA PRO A 435 -18.15 -8.52 11.18
C PRO A 435 -18.26 -9.34 9.89
N ASP A 436 -19.47 -9.78 9.55
CA ASP A 436 -19.77 -10.59 8.36
C ASP A 436 -19.63 -9.80 7.04
N ASN A 437 -19.64 -8.47 7.11
CA ASN A 437 -19.56 -7.61 5.92
C ASN A 437 -18.11 -7.21 5.58
N PHE A 438 -17.13 -7.69 6.36
CA PHE A 438 -15.71 -7.58 6.04
C PHE A 438 -15.30 -8.80 5.23
N VAL A 439 -15.00 -8.59 3.95
CA VAL A 439 -14.50 -9.63 3.05
C VAL A 439 -13.07 -9.30 2.68
N PHE A 440 -12.13 -10.18 2.99
CA PHE A 440 -10.72 -9.92 2.71
C PHE A 440 -9.96 -11.14 2.18
N GLY A 441 -9.04 -10.88 1.26
CA GLY A 441 -8.08 -11.85 0.74
C GLY A 441 -6.87 -12.07 1.65
N GLN A 442 -6.02 -13.02 1.27
CA GLN A 442 -4.71 -13.27 1.91
C GLN A 442 -3.55 -12.71 1.08
N SER A 443 -3.80 -12.35 -0.19
CA SER A 443 -2.81 -12.00 -1.20
C SER A 443 -3.24 -10.71 -1.88
N GLY A 444 -2.39 -9.69 -1.80
CA GLY A 444 -2.65 -8.38 -2.40
C GLY A 444 -2.42 -8.35 -3.90
N ALA A 445 -3.09 -7.41 -4.60
CA ALA A 445 -2.87 -7.21 -6.03
C ALA A 445 -1.49 -6.61 -6.36
N GLY A 446 -0.74 -6.09 -5.38
CA GLY A 446 0.60 -5.52 -5.59
C GLY A 446 0.63 -4.38 -6.62
N ASN A 447 -0.37 -3.49 -6.58
CA ASN A 447 -0.56 -2.40 -7.54
C ASN A 447 -0.71 -2.83 -9.02
N ASN A 448 -1.09 -4.08 -9.29
CA ASN A 448 -1.34 -4.56 -10.64
C ASN A 448 -2.85 -4.81 -10.89
N TRP A 449 -3.43 -4.08 -11.84
CA TRP A 449 -4.84 -4.23 -12.23
C TRP A 449 -5.18 -5.66 -12.68
N ALA A 450 -4.34 -6.28 -13.51
CA ALA A 450 -4.61 -7.62 -14.06
C ALA A 450 -4.68 -8.68 -12.95
N LYS A 451 -3.83 -8.54 -11.90
CA LYS A 451 -3.93 -9.43 -10.74
C LYS A 451 -5.25 -9.26 -10.02
N GLY A 452 -5.64 -8.01 -9.77
CA GLY A 452 -6.90 -7.66 -9.13
C GLY A 452 -8.14 -8.04 -9.95
N HIS A 453 -8.07 -8.06 -11.28
CA HIS A 453 -9.22 -8.34 -12.15
C HIS A 453 -9.34 -9.82 -12.52
N TYR A 454 -8.23 -10.48 -12.88
CA TYR A 454 -8.28 -11.83 -13.47
C TYR A 454 -7.90 -12.96 -12.51
N THR A 455 -7.13 -12.68 -11.46
CA THR A 455 -6.58 -13.73 -10.58
C THR A 455 -7.13 -13.61 -9.16
N GLU A 456 -6.46 -12.84 -8.30
CA GLU A 456 -6.79 -12.66 -6.89
C GLU A 456 -8.21 -12.13 -6.66
N GLY A 457 -8.66 -11.15 -7.46
CA GLY A 457 -10.03 -10.64 -7.33
C GLY A 457 -11.08 -11.62 -7.83
N ALA A 458 -10.78 -12.43 -8.84
CA ALA A 458 -11.69 -13.46 -9.32
C ALA A 458 -11.90 -14.58 -8.29
N GLU A 459 -10.91 -14.87 -7.45
CA GLU A 459 -11.09 -15.81 -6.33
C GLU A 459 -11.98 -15.23 -5.21
N LEU A 460 -11.90 -13.91 -4.95
CA LEU A 460 -12.63 -13.26 -3.86
C LEU A 460 -14.05 -12.80 -4.26
N VAL A 461 -14.30 -12.51 -5.54
CA VAL A 461 -15.54 -11.87 -6.02
C VAL A 461 -16.80 -12.65 -5.69
N ASP A 462 -16.77 -13.98 -5.76
CA ASP A 462 -17.92 -14.82 -5.44
C ASP A 462 -18.35 -14.65 -3.98
N SER A 463 -17.37 -14.58 -3.07
CA SER A 463 -17.62 -14.35 -1.64
C SER A 463 -18.20 -12.95 -1.40
N VAL A 464 -17.73 -11.95 -2.14
CA VAL A 464 -18.25 -10.58 -2.06
C VAL A 464 -19.70 -10.52 -2.59
N LEU A 465 -19.97 -11.14 -3.74
CA LEU A 465 -21.30 -11.18 -4.34
C LEU A 465 -22.32 -11.88 -3.43
N ASP A 466 -21.93 -12.93 -2.72
CA ASP A 466 -22.80 -13.57 -1.73
C ASP A 466 -23.19 -12.63 -0.57
N VAL A 467 -22.27 -11.77 -0.12
CA VAL A 467 -22.59 -10.74 0.88
C VAL A 467 -23.46 -9.64 0.27
N VAL A 468 -23.18 -9.22 -0.96
CA VAL A 468 -24.00 -8.25 -1.71
C VAL A 468 -25.44 -8.74 -1.83
N ARG A 469 -25.65 -10.01 -2.19
CA ARG A 469 -26.98 -10.64 -2.30
C ARG A 469 -27.71 -10.63 -0.96
N LYS A 470 -27.04 -11.00 0.15
CA LYS A 470 -27.64 -10.95 1.50
C LYS A 470 -28.08 -9.55 1.89
N GLU A 471 -27.26 -8.54 1.64
CA GLU A 471 -27.60 -7.15 1.95
C GLU A 471 -28.69 -6.61 1.00
N ALA A 472 -28.71 -7.03 -0.27
CA ALA A 472 -29.77 -6.69 -1.23
C ALA A 472 -31.13 -7.30 -0.82
N GLU A 473 -31.15 -8.56 -0.37
CA GLU A 473 -32.34 -9.23 0.17
C GLU A 473 -32.84 -8.59 1.47
N SER A 474 -31.95 -7.96 2.24
CA SER A 474 -32.33 -7.21 3.45
C SER A 474 -32.97 -5.85 3.16
N CYS A 475 -32.98 -5.41 1.90
CA CYS A 475 -33.59 -4.15 1.47
C CYS A 475 -35.01 -4.41 0.94
N ASP A 476 -36.00 -3.60 1.37
CA ASP A 476 -37.36 -3.70 0.82
C ASP A 476 -37.42 -3.35 -0.67
N CYS A 477 -36.66 -2.32 -1.08
CA CYS A 477 -36.53 -1.91 -2.48
C CYS A 477 -35.15 -1.26 -2.71
N LEU A 478 -34.22 -2.02 -3.28
CA LEU A 478 -32.89 -1.52 -3.60
C LEU A 478 -32.93 -0.48 -4.74
N GLN A 479 -32.38 0.70 -4.50
CA GLN A 479 -32.32 1.77 -5.51
C GLN A 479 -31.10 1.64 -6.43
N GLY A 480 -29.94 1.31 -5.87
CA GLY A 480 -28.66 1.29 -6.56
C GLY A 480 -27.50 0.95 -5.63
N PHE A 481 -26.30 0.93 -6.20
CA PHE A 481 -25.05 0.66 -5.49
C PHE A 481 -24.14 1.88 -5.56
N GLN A 482 -23.42 2.13 -4.47
CA GLN A 482 -22.36 3.13 -4.41
C GLN A 482 -21.03 2.43 -4.19
N LEU A 483 -20.14 2.53 -5.18
CA LEU A 483 -18.78 2.03 -5.07
C LEU A 483 -17.81 3.18 -4.80
N THR A 484 -16.89 2.98 -3.87
CA THR A 484 -15.77 3.93 -3.63
C THR A 484 -14.47 3.18 -3.82
N HIS A 485 -13.69 3.58 -4.81
CA HIS A 485 -12.46 2.90 -5.19
C HIS A 485 -11.40 3.87 -5.73
N SER A 486 -10.16 3.41 -5.78
CA SER A 486 -9.04 4.13 -6.40
C SER A 486 -8.76 3.52 -7.77
N LEU A 487 -8.51 4.38 -8.76
CA LEU A 487 -8.11 3.99 -10.10
C LEU A 487 -6.61 3.67 -10.20
N GLY A 488 -5.80 4.20 -9.28
CA GLY A 488 -4.35 3.99 -9.29
C GLY A 488 -3.91 2.66 -8.67
N GLY A 489 -4.61 2.18 -7.64
CA GLY A 489 -4.23 0.97 -6.90
C GLY A 489 -4.73 -0.32 -7.55
N GLY A 490 -3.96 -1.41 -7.53
CA GLY A 490 -4.30 -2.68 -8.21
C GLY A 490 -5.58 -3.36 -7.69
N THR A 491 -5.82 -3.32 -6.38
CA THR A 491 -7.05 -3.85 -5.77
C THR A 491 -8.26 -2.97 -6.08
N GLY A 492 -8.15 -1.66 -5.85
CA GLY A 492 -9.25 -0.73 -6.07
C GLY A 492 -9.68 -0.65 -7.54
N SER A 493 -8.71 -0.71 -8.44
CA SER A 493 -8.92 -0.64 -9.88
C SER A 493 -9.42 -1.99 -10.43
N GLY A 494 -8.61 -3.05 -10.32
CA GLY A 494 -8.89 -4.38 -10.87
C GLY A 494 -10.11 -5.07 -10.26
N MET A 495 -10.10 -5.29 -8.94
CA MET A 495 -11.21 -5.95 -8.26
C MET A 495 -12.47 -5.07 -8.23
N GLY A 496 -12.30 -3.74 -8.11
CA GLY A 496 -13.42 -2.79 -8.18
C GLY A 496 -14.16 -2.88 -9.51
N THR A 497 -13.44 -2.85 -10.63
CA THR A 497 -14.05 -2.93 -11.97
C THR A 497 -14.69 -4.29 -12.26
N LEU A 498 -14.06 -5.39 -11.82
CA LEU A 498 -14.65 -6.72 -11.89
C LEU A 498 -16.00 -6.79 -11.16
N LEU A 499 -16.05 -6.25 -9.94
CA LEU A 499 -17.25 -6.23 -9.13
C LEU A 499 -18.38 -5.41 -9.78
N ILE A 500 -18.06 -4.27 -10.38
CA ILE A 500 -19.06 -3.44 -11.09
C ILE A 500 -19.70 -4.24 -12.23
N SER A 501 -18.88 -4.87 -13.07
CA SER A 501 -19.35 -5.67 -14.21
C SER A 501 -20.29 -6.80 -13.74
N LYS A 502 -19.88 -7.55 -12.70
CA LYS A 502 -20.70 -8.63 -12.14
C LYS A 502 -22.00 -8.14 -11.49
N ILE A 503 -21.98 -7.00 -10.80
CA ILE A 503 -23.21 -6.42 -10.24
C ILE A 503 -24.14 -5.96 -11.37
N ARG A 504 -23.61 -5.42 -12.47
CA ARG A 504 -24.42 -5.01 -13.63
C ARG A 504 -25.06 -6.20 -14.34
N GLU A 505 -24.38 -7.35 -14.39
CA GLU A 505 -24.94 -8.61 -14.90
C GLU A 505 -26.14 -9.08 -14.05
N GLU A 506 -26.04 -9.04 -12.71
CA GLU A 506 -27.11 -9.50 -11.80
C GLU A 506 -28.25 -8.48 -11.61
N TYR A 507 -27.92 -7.19 -11.59
CA TYR A 507 -28.84 -6.10 -11.26
C TYR A 507 -28.84 -5.00 -12.35
N PRO A 508 -29.24 -5.29 -13.59
CA PRO A 508 -29.14 -4.37 -14.72
C PRO A 508 -29.98 -3.10 -14.58
N ASP A 509 -31.14 -3.18 -13.91
CA ASP A 509 -32.06 -2.03 -13.76
C ASP A 509 -31.66 -1.05 -12.62
N ARG A 510 -30.62 -1.40 -11.86
CA ARG A 510 -30.19 -0.64 -10.67
C ARG A 510 -29.09 0.35 -11.03
N ILE A 511 -29.15 1.52 -10.38
CA ILE A 511 -28.19 2.59 -10.63
C ILE A 511 -26.83 2.22 -10.02
N MET A 512 -25.78 2.41 -10.80
CA MET A 512 -24.40 2.21 -10.36
C MET A 512 -23.66 3.55 -10.29
N ASN A 513 -23.33 3.97 -9.06
CA ASN A 513 -22.59 5.19 -8.80
C ASN A 513 -21.18 4.86 -8.32
N THR A 514 -20.18 5.54 -8.87
CA THR A 514 -18.79 5.38 -8.43
C THR A 514 -18.18 6.69 -7.96
N TYR A 515 -17.48 6.62 -6.83
CA TYR A 515 -16.58 7.67 -6.35
C TYR A 515 -15.16 7.20 -6.60
N SER A 516 -14.54 7.78 -7.63
CA SER A 516 -13.31 7.26 -8.21
C SER A 516 -12.19 8.25 -7.97
N VAL A 517 -11.20 7.82 -7.18
CA VAL A 517 -9.98 8.61 -6.95
C VAL A 517 -9.04 8.41 -8.12
N VAL A 518 -8.87 9.46 -8.90
CA VAL A 518 -8.02 9.51 -10.09
C VAL A 518 -6.58 9.80 -9.66
N PRO A 519 -5.59 9.08 -10.22
CA PRO A 519 -4.19 9.30 -9.89
C PRO A 519 -3.70 10.70 -10.28
N SER A 520 -2.71 11.20 -9.53
CA SER A 520 -2.00 12.45 -9.81
C SER A 520 -0.49 12.22 -9.84
N PRO A 521 0.22 12.78 -10.83
CA PRO A 521 1.68 12.69 -10.93
C PRO A 521 2.44 13.42 -9.80
N LYS A 522 1.80 14.32 -9.05
CA LYS A 522 2.47 15.10 -7.98
C LYS A 522 2.38 14.45 -6.61
N VAL A 523 1.34 13.65 -6.37
CA VAL A 523 1.01 13.10 -5.06
C VAL A 523 1.24 11.58 -5.00
N SER A 524 1.33 10.94 -6.17
CA SER A 524 1.49 9.50 -6.28
C SER A 524 2.94 9.05 -6.35
N ASP A 525 3.23 7.96 -5.62
CA ASP A 525 4.51 7.26 -5.60
C ASP A 525 4.52 6.02 -6.52
N THR A 526 3.38 5.65 -7.12
CA THR A 526 3.22 4.42 -7.93
C THR A 526 3.39 4.71 -9.43
N VAL A 527 4.37 4.05 -10.05
CA VAL A 527 4.69 4.24 -11.48
C VAL A 527 3.61 3.65 -12.41
N VAL A 528 2.93 2.58 -12.00
CA VAL A 528 1.97 1.85 -12.86
C VAL A 528 0.53 2.38 -12.80
N GLU A 529 0.28 3.51 -12.14
CA GLU A 529 -1.08 4.05 -12.04
C GLU A 529 -1.72 4.41 -13.39
N PRO A 530 -1.01 4.97 -14.39
CA PRO A 530 -1.61 5.25 -15.68
C PRO A 530 -2.15 3.97 -16.34
N TYR A 531 -1.45 2.84 -16.20
CA TYR A 531 -1.92 1.54 -16.68
C TYR A 531 -3.23 1.11 -16.01
N ASN A 532 -3.25 1.13 -14.68
CA ASN A 532 -4.43 0.74 -13.91
C ASN A 532 -5.63 1.65 -14.19
N ALA A 533 -5.37 2.96 -14.36
CA ALA A 533 -6.39 3.96 -14.65
C ALA A 533 -6.99 3.78 -16.05
N THR A 534 -6.16 3.60 -17.09
CA THR A 534 -6.64 3.40 -18.47
C THR A 534 -7.55 2.17 -18.57
N LEU A 535 -7.11 1.02 -18.05
CA LEU A 535 -7.90 -0.21 -18.05
C LEU A 535 -9.19 -0.08 -17.24
N SER A 536 -9.14 0.64 -16.12
CA SER A 536 -10.32 0.82 -15.28
C SER A 536 -11.33 1.78 -15.87
N VAL A 537 -10.88 2.88 -16.48
CA VAL A 537 -11.76 3.82 -17.17
C VAL A 537 -12.51 3.11 -18.30
N HIS A 538 -11.83 2.26 -19.08
CA HIS A 538 -12.47 1.45 -20.10
C HIS A 538 -13.68 0.66 -19.55
N GLN A 539 -13.52 -0.03 -18.41
CA GLN A 539 -14.62 -0.77 -17.77
C GLN A 539 -15.69 0.13 -17.13
N LEU A 540 -15.31 1.30 -16.62
CA LEU A 540 -16.24 2.25 -16.02
C LEU A 540 -17.16 2.91 -17.05
N VAL A 541 -16.68 3.17 -18.27
CA VAL A 541 -17.46 3.81 -19.35
C VAL A 541 -18.72 3.00 -19.66
N GLU A 542 -18.63 1.66 -19.67
CA GLU A 542 -19.76 0.80 -20.06
C GLU A 542 -20.65 0.39 -18.88
N ASN A 543 -20.06 0.17 -17.71
CA ASN A 543 -20.77 -0.49 -16.61
C ASN A 543 -21.31 0.46 -15.53
N THR A 544 -21.02 1.77 -15.59
CA THR A 544 -21.46 2.75 -14.58
C THR A 544 -22.44 3.77 -15.15
N ASP A 545 -23.35 4.24 -14.31
CA ASP A 545 -24.34 5.27 -14.70
C ASP A 545 -23.89 6.67 -14.25
N GLU A 546 -23.15 6.80 -13.15
CA GLU A 546 -22.58 8.06 -12.65
C GLU A 546 -21.17 7.83 -12.09
N THR A 547 -20.17 8.61 -12.54
CA THR A 547 -18.81 8.54 -12.00
C THR A 547 -18.34 9.90 -11.50
N TYR A 548 -18.09 10.02 -10.20
CA TYR A 548 -17.55 11.23 -9.58
C TYR A 548 -16.02 11.15 -9.56
N CYS A 549 -15.37 11.94 -10.41
CA CYS A 549 -13.92 11.98 -10.52
C CYS A 549 -13.30 12.88 -9.45
N ILE A 550 -12.44 12.30 -8.60
CA ILE A 550 -11.77 13.01 -7.51
C ILE A 550 -10.27 12.93 -7.75
N ASP A 551 -9.60 14.08 -7.86
CA ASP A 551 -8.16 14.17 -8.08
C ASP A 551 -7.45 14.54 -6.76
N ASN A 552 -6.49 13.71 -6.35
CA ASN A 552 -5.66 13.95 -5.17
C ASN A 552 -4.88 15.26 -5.26
N GLU A 553 -4.48 15.70 -6.46
CA GLU A 553 -3.80 16.98 -6.66
C GLU A 553 -4.69 18.16 -6.29
N ALA A 554 -5.93 18.14 -6.77
CA ALA A 554 -6.89 19.20 -6.53
C ALA A 554 -7.25 19.28 -5.05
N LEU A 555 -7.44 18.13 -4.39
CA LEU A 555 -7.68 18.07 -2.95
C LEU A 555 -6.49 18.64 -2.15
N TYR A 556 -5.27 18.30 -2.53
CA TYR A 556 -4.06 18.82 -1.89
C TYR A 556 -3.95 20.34 -2.04
N ASP A 557 -4.19 20.86 -3.24
CA ASP A 557 -4.20 22.29 -3.55
C ASP A 557 -5.28 23.05 -2.76
N ILE A 558 -6.47 22.48 -2.61
CA ILE A 558 -7.55 23.05 -1.77
C ILE A 558 -7.11 23.11 -0.30
N CYS A 559 -6.54 22.02 0.23
CA CYS A 559 -6.09 21.96 1.62
C CYS A 559 -4.97 22.97 1.90
N PHE A 560 -4.00 23.07 1.00
CA PHE A 560 -2.86 23.97 1.16
C PHE A 560 -3.25 25.44 0.95
N ARG A 561 -3.96 25.75 -0.15
CA ARG A 561 -4.25 27.13 -0.57
C ARG A 561 -5.47 27.71 0.15
N THR A 562 -6.57 26.97 0.21
CA THR A 562 -7.87 27.48 0.68
C THR A 562 -8.03 27.26 2.19
N LEU A 563 -7.72 26.06 2.69
CA LEU A 563 -7.78 25.75 4.12
C LEU A 563 -6.55 26.24 4.90
N LYS A 564 -5.47 26.63 4.20
CA LYS A 564 -4.20 27.12 4.77
C LYS A 564 -3.52 26.11 5.69
N LEU A 565 -3.62 24.83 5.36
CA LEU A 565 -2.90 23.76 6.06
C LEU A 565 -1.46 23.71 5.54
N THR A 566 -0.48 23.80 6.44
CA THR A 566 0.95 23.79 6.06
C THR A 566 1.42 22.43 5.57
N THR A 567 0.82 21.36 6.09
CA THR A 567 1.14 19.96 5.77
C THR A 567 -0.16 19.16 5.70
N PRO A 568 -0.85 19.16 4.54
CA PRO A 568 -2.07 18.36 4.34
C PRO A 568 -1.78 16.87 4.55
N THR A 569 -2.60 16.21 5.35
CA THR A 569 -2.56 14.75 5.56
C THR A 569 -3.67 14.08 4.77
N TYR A 570 -3.58 12.77 4.51
CA TYR A 570 -4.69 12.08 3.84
C TYR A 570 -5.97 12.07 4.67
N GLY A 571 -5.88 12.13 6.00
CA GLY A 571 -7.05 12.35 6.85
C GLY A 571 -7.82 13.62 6.48
N ASP A 572 -7.11 14.72 6.16
CA ASP A 572 -7.74 15.97 5.72
C ASP A 572 -8.39 15.83 4.33
N LEU A 573 -7.72 15.16 3.40
CA LEU A 573 -8.26 14.89 2.06
C LEU A 573 -9.51 14.02 2.13
N ASN A 574 -9.46 12.93 2.90
CA ASN A 574 -10.56 12.00 3.10
C ASN A 574 -11.77 12.68 3.74
N HIS A 575 -11.54 13.56 4.72
CA HIS A 575 -12.61 14.35 5.32
C HIS A 575 -13.30 15.25 4.27
N LEU A 576 -12.53 15.86 3.37
CA LEU A 576 -13.08 16.70 2.31
C LEU A 576 -13.91 15.89 1.29
N VAL A 577 -13.41 14.73 0.87
CA VAL A 577 -14.15 13.80 0.00
C VAL A 577 -15.44 13.33 0.66
N SER A 578 -15.37 12.99 1.95
CA SER A 578 -16.51 12.52 2.72
C SER A 578 -17.60 13.59 2.86
N LEU A 579 -17.24 14.86 2.99
CA LEU A 579 -18.20 15.98 2.98
C LEU A 579 -18.94 16.11 1.64
N THR A 580 -18.24 15.93 0.53
CA THR A 580 -18.86 15.93 -0.80
C THR A 580 -19.81 14.75 -0.96
N MET A 581 -19.38 13.53 -0.62
CA MET A 581 -20.24 12.33 -0.67
C MET A 581 -21.48 12.50 0.20
N SER A 582 -21.33 13.03 1.42
CA SER A 582 -22.46 13.38 2.29
C SER A 582 -23.39 14.40 1.63
N GLY A 583 -22.85 15.40 0.95
CA GLY A 583 -23.57 16.41 0.20
C GLY A 583 -24.43 15.84 -0.93
N VAL A 584 -23.84 15.03 -1.81
CA VAL A 584 -24.55 14.36 -2.93
C VAL A 584 -25.72 13.50 -2.42
N THR A 585 -25.50 12.78 -1.32
CA THR A 585 -26.48 11.82 -0.77
C THR A 585 -27.50 12.45 0.19
N THR A 586 -27.44 13.76 0.42
CA THR A 586 -28.29 14.45 1.40
C THR A 586 -29.79 14.30 1.08
N CYS A 587 -30.18 14.40 -0.19
CA CYS A 587 -31.59 14.32 -0.62
C CYS A 587 -32.22 12.94 -0.39
N LEU A 588 -31.40 11.90 -0.22
CA LEU A 588 -31.85 10.55 0.10
C LEU A 588 -32.07 10.41 1.61
N ARG A 589 -31.10 10.90 2.39
CA ARG A 589 -31.03 10.73 3.85
C ARG A 589 -31.97 11.65 4.63
N PHE A 590 -32.34 12.78 4.04
CA PHE A 590 -33.19 13.78 4.70
C PHE A 590 -34.32 14.25 3.80
N PRO A 591 -35.48 14.62 4.38
CA PRO A 591 -36.52 15.30 3.63
C PRO A 591 -36.06 16.73 3.29
N GLY A 592 -36.07 17.07 1.99
CA GLY A 592 -35.82 18.41 1.48
C GLY A 592 -37.06 19.05 0.85
N GLN A 593 -37.02 20.38 0.69
CA GLN A 593 -38.07 21.16 0.00
C GLN A 593 -38.15 20.78 -1.48
N LEU A 594 -37.00 20.41 -2.07
CA LEU A 594 -36.90 19.93 -3.44
C LEU A 594 -35.91 18.76 -3.51
N ASN A 595 -36.45 17.54 -3.58
CA ASN A 595 -35.65 16.31 -3.55
C ASN A 595 -35.18 15.91 -4.97
N ALA A 596 -33.89 15.65 -5.11
CA ALA A 596 -33.31 14.93 -6.23
C ALA A 596 -32.96 13.50 -5.77
N ASP A 597 -33.69 12.52 -6.28
CA ASP A 597 -33.33 11.10 -6.14
C ASP A 597 -32.13 10.78 -7.04
N LEU A 598 -31.35 9.73 -6.78
CA LEU A 598 -30.20 9.35 -7.61
C LEU A 598 -30.61 9.16 -9.07
N ARG A 599 -31.74 8.49 -9.31
CA ARG A 599 -32.27 8.31 -10.68
C ARG A 599 -32.59 9.63 -11.36
N LYS A 600 -33.11 10.60 -10.61
CA LYS A 600 -33.40 11.94 -11.14
C LYS A 600 -32.12 12.72 -11.38
N LEU A 601 -31.08 12.50 -10.57
CA LEU A 601 -29.79 13.14 -10.77
C LEU A 601 -29.16 12.61 -12.06
N ALA A 602 -29.09 11.29 -12.24
CA ALA A 602 -28.60 10.64 -13.45
C ALA A 602 -29.29 11.15 -14.72
N VAL A 603 -30.64 11.08 -14.76
CA VAL A 603 -31.42 11.49 -15.94
C VAL A 603 -31.27 12.97 -16.28
N ASN A 604 -31.05 13.84 -15.29
CA ASN A 604 -30.89 15.28 -15.55
C ASN A 604 -29.44 15.67 -15.86
N MET A 605 -28.45 14.89 -15.41
CA MET A 605 -27.04 15.26 -15.47
C MET A 605 -26.28 14.53 -16.59
N VAL A 606 -26.78 13.37 -17.03
CA VAL A 606 -26.17 12.54 -18.08
C VAL A 606 -27.00 12.68 -19.37
N PRO A 607 -26.64 13.61 -20.29
CA PRO A 607 -27.35 13.74 -21.56
C PRO A 607 -27.09 12.54 -22.49
N PHE A 608 -25.89 11.97 -22.42
CA PHE A 608 -25.45 10.85 -23.24
C PHE A 608 -24.83 9.75 -22.37
N PRO A 609 -25.12 8.46 -22.63
CA PRO A 609 -24.70 7.36 -21.75
C PRO A 609 -23.20 7.26 -21.45
N ARG A 610 -22.32 7.69 -22.36
CA ARG A 610 -20.86 7.65 -22.19
C ARG A 610 -20.27 8.88 -21.48
N LEU A 611 -21.04 9.97 -21.38
CA LEU A 611 -20.60 11.26 -20.82
C LEU A 611 -21.15 11.47 -19.40
N HIS A 612 -20.89 10.52 -18.52
CA HIS A 612 -21.37 10.47 -17.13
C HIS A 612 -20.28 10.74 -16.08
N PHE A 613 -19.14 11.29 -16.49
CA PHE A 613 -18.07 11.70 -15.59
C PHE A 613 -18.33 13.10 -15.03
N PHE A 614 -18.47 13.20 -13.72
CA PHE A 614 -18.76 14.44 -13.01
C PHE A 614 -17.55 14.98 -12.26
N MET A 615 -17.47 16.31 -12.21
CA MET A 615 -16.54 17.08 -11.39
C MET A 615 -17.26 17.53 -10.11
N PRO A 616 -16.92 16.98 -8.94
CA PRO A 616 -17.48 17.44 -7.68
C PRO A 616 -16.80 18.71 -7.17
N GLY A 617 -17.53 19.48 -6.39
CA GLY A 617 -17.03 20.63 -5.63
C GLY A 617 -17.80 20.81 -4.32
N PHE A 618 -17.16 21.44 -3.34
CA PHE A 618 -17.78 21.70 -2.04
C PHE A 618 -17.57 23.16 -1.60
N ALA A 619 -18.61 23.77 -1.03
CA ALA A 619 -18.56 25.07 -0.39
C ALA A 619 -19.41 25.05 0.90
N PRO A 620 -19.05 25.79 1.96
CA PRO A 620 -17.92 26.70 2.04
C PRO A 620 -16.61 26.01 2.40
N LEU A 621 -15.51 26.43 1.76
CA LEU A 621 -14.15 26.08 2.17
C LEU A 621 -13.56 27.27 2.92
N THR A 622 -13.44 27.17 4.24
CA THR A 622 -12.90 28.23 5.09
C THR A 622 -11.90 27.67 6.09
N SER A 623 -10.75 28.34 6.24
CA SER A 623 -9.78 28.00 7.28
C SER A 623 -10.35 28.28 8.68
N ARG A 624 -9.92 27.50 9.68
CA ARG A 624 -10.36 27.65 11.08
C ARG A 624 -10.19 29.08 11.62
N GLY A 625 -9.14 29.78 11.20
CA GLY A 625 -8.88 31.17 11.60
C GLY A 625 -9.75 32.21 10.90
N SER A 626 -10.28 31.91 9.71
CA SER A 626 -11.13 32.84 8.93
C SER A 626 -12.64 32.60 9.12
N GLN A 627 -13.01 31.46 9.72
CA GLN A 627 -14.41 31.05 9.88
C GLN A 627 -15.26 32.05 10.69
N GLN A 628 -14.66 32.76 11.66
CA GLN A 628 -15.37 33.76 12.48
C GLN A 628 -15.58 35.12 11.76
N TYR A 629 -14.77 35.42 10.75
CA TYR A 629 -14.77 36.73 10.07
C TYR A 629 -15.55 36.72 8.75
N ARG A 630 -15.90 35.54 8.23
CA ARG A 630 -16.57 35.38 6.94
C ARG A 630 -18.08 35.21 7.14
N ALA A 631 -18.87 36.10 6.56
CA ALA A 631 -20.33 36.05 6.64
C ALA A 631 -20.88 35.13 5.55
N LEU A 632 -21.16 33.87 5.91
CA LEU A 632 -21.74 32.89 4.99
C LEU A 632 -23.13 33.34 4.50
N THR A 633 -23.24 33.59 3.20
CA THR A 633 -24.49 33.95 2.50
C THR A 633 -24.64 33.13 1.22
N VAL A 634 -25.87 33.02 0.69
CA VAL A 634 -26.14 32.26 -0.54
C VAL A 634 -25.28 32.76 -1.71
N PRO A 635 -25.20 34.08 -2.01
CA PRO A 635 -24.38 34.56 -3.13
C PRO A 635 -22.90 34.20 -3.00
N GLU A 636 -22.35 34.24 -1.78
CA GLU A 636 -20.96 33.89 -1.54
C GLU A 636 -20.69 32.39 -1.73
N LEU A 637 -21.60 31.52 -1.26
CA LEU A 637 -21.52 30.09 -1.53
C LEU A 637 -21.56 29.81 -3.02
N THR A 638 -22.52 30.39 -3.72
CA THR A 638 -22.67 30.19 -5.16
C THR A 638 -21.44 30.66 -5.93
N GLN A 639 -20.88 31.82 -5.57
CA GLN A 639 -19.63 32.29 -6.18
C GLN A 639 -18.45 31.36 -5.89
N GLN A 640 -18.35 30.81 -4.67
CA GLN A 640 -17.28 29.89 -4.30
C GLN A 640 -17.38 28.54 -5.03
N MET A 641 -18.59 28.03 -5.28
CA MET A 641 -18.81 26.77 -5.99
C MET A 641 -18.28 26.80 -7.44
N PHE A 642 -18.48 27.91 -8.14
CA PHE A 642 -18.06 28.06 -9.54
C PHE A 642 -16.60 28.55 -9.70
N ASP A 643 -15.85 28.70 -8.61
CA ASP A 643 -14.43 29.01 -8.67
C ASP A 643 -13.63 27.74 -9.02
N ALA A 644 -12.85 27.80 -10.10
CA ALA A 644 -12.04 26.68 -10.59
C ALA A 644 -11.10 26.12 -9.49
N LYS A 645 -10.68 26.95 -8.54
CA LYS A 645 -9.80 26.54 -7.43
C LYS A 645 -10.45 25.63 -6.38
N ASN A 646 -11.78 25.54 -6.36
CA ASN A 646 -12.53 24.73 -5.39
C ASN A 646 -13.10 23.45 -6.00
N MET A 647 -12.76 23.16 -7.26
CA MET A 647 -13.10 21.90 -7.92
C MET A 647 -12.21 20.79 -7.39
N MET A 648 -12.78 19.60 -7.21
CA MET A 648 -12.05 18.42 -6.75
C MET A 648 -11.41 17.61 -7.88
N ALA A 649 -11.53 18.06 -9.13
CA ALA A 649 -10.80 17.53 -10.28
C ALA A 649 -9.83 18.60 -10.78
N ALA A 650 -8.58 18.21 -11.08
CA ALA A 650 -7.52 19.14 -11.49
C ALA A 650 -7.61 19.47 -13.00
N CYS A 651 -8.71 20.10 -13.40
CA CYS A 651 -8.88 20.67 -14.73
C CYS A 651 -9.46 22.09 -14.61
N ASP A 652 -9.18 22.95 -15.60
CA ASP A 652 -9.75 24.30 -15.63
C ASP A 652 -11.10 24.26 -16.35
N PRO A 653 -12.25 24.47 -15.65
CA PRO A 653 -13.55 24.43 -16.28
C PRO A 653 -13.75 25.49 -17.37
N ARG A 654 -12.87 26.52 -17.44
CA ARG A 654 -12.92 27.59 -18.44
C ARG A 654 -12.43 27.16 -19.82
N HIS A 655 -11.68 26.07 -19.92
CA HIS A 655 -11.24 25.52 -21.20
C HIS A 655 -12.33 24.68 -21.89
N GLY A 656 -13.39 24.34 -21.17
CA GLY A 656 -14.53 23.59 -21.68
C GLY A 656 -15.85 24.34 -21.53
N ARG A 657 -16.95 23.63 -21.79
CA ARG A 657 -18.31 24.08 -21.51
C ARG A 657 -19.01 23.09 -20.60
N TYR A 658 -19.87 23.60 -19.72
CA TYR A 658 -20.76 22.79 -18.91
C TYR A 658 -21.91 22.28 -19.76
N LEU A 659 -22.04 20.95 -19.82
CA LEU A 659 -23.22 20.27 -20.37
C LEU A 659 -24.38 20.45 -19.40
N THR A 660 -24.18 20.02 -18.16
CA THR A 660 -25.18 20.08 -17.08
C THR A 660 -24.50 20.43 -15.75
N VAL A 661 -25.23 21.08 -14.86
CA VAL A 661 -24.75 21.48 -13.53
C VAL A 661 -25.84 21.23 -12.51
N ALA A 662 -25.50 20.55 -11.42
CA ALA A 662 -26.34 20.42 -10.24
C ALA A 662 -25.69 21.10 -9.03
N ALA A 663 -26.50 21.80 -8.25
CA ALA A 663 -26.13 22.42 -6.99
C ALA A 663 -27.09 21.97 -5.87
N ILE A 664 -26.55 21.30 -4.86
CA ILE A 664 -27.29 20.81 -3.71
C ILE A 664 -26.97 21.70 -2.52
N PHE A 665 -27.91 22.55 -2.14
CA PHE A 665 -27.82 23.46 -1.01
C PHE A 665 -28.35 22.80 0.27
N ARG A 666 -27.65 23.00 1.39
CA ARG A 666 -27.98 22.48 2.73
C ARG A 666 -28.08 23.60 3.75
N GLY A 667 -29.14 23.58 4.55
CA GLY A 667 -29.49 24.60 5.54
C GLY A 667 -30.71 25.42 5.15
N ARG A 668 -31.31 26.12 6.12
CA ARG A 668 -32.53 26.92 5.91
C ARG A 668 -32.23 28.13 5.02
N MET A 669 -32.68 28.07 3.76
CA MET A 669 -32.47 29.09 2.73
C MET A 669 -33.77 29.38 1.98
N SER A 670 -33.86 30.57 1.38
CA SER A 670 -34.97 30.94 0.51
C SER A 670 -34.73 30.38 -0.90
N MET A 671 -35.63 29.53 -1.41
CA MET A 671 -35.50 28.99 -2.78
C MET A 671 -35.41 30.09 -3.83
N LYS A 672 -36.16 31.19 -3.65
CA LYS A 672 -36.11 32.34 -4.55
C LYS A 672 -34.70 32.94 -4.64
N GLU A 673 -34.00 33.05 -3.52
CA GLU A 673 -32.65 33.61 -3.49
C GLU A 673 -31.65 32.68 -4.18
N VAL A 674 -31.78 31.37 -3.95
CA VAL A 674 -30.95 30.35 -4.60
C VAL A 674 -31.13 30.38 -6.12
N ASP A 675 -32.38 30.37 -6.60
CA ASP A 675 -32.68 30.36 -8.03
C ASP A 675 -32.24 31.67 -8.72
N GLU A 676 -32.43 32.82 -8.08
CA GLU A 676 -31.95 34.11 -8.60
C GLU A 676 -30.40 34.14 -8.70
N GLN A 677 -29.68 33.58 -7.73
CA GLN A 677 -28.22 33.53 -7.79
C GLN A 677 -27.71 32.56 -8.87
N MET A 678 -28.34 31.40 -9.03
CA MET A 678 -27.97 30.44 -10.06
C MET A 678 -28.21 31.02 -11.46
N LEU A 679 -29.36 31.65 -11.70
CA LEU A 679 -29.65 32.34 -12.96
C LEU A 679 -28.66 33.49 -13.23
N ASN A 680 -28.28 34.24 -12.20
CA ASN A 680 -27.28 35.30 -12.33
C ASN A 680 -25.90 34.76 -12.73
N ILE A 681 -25.49 33.60 -12.23
CA ILE A 681 -24.23 32.96 -12.64
C ILE A 681 -24.33 32.45 -14.07
N GLN A 682 -25.45 31.80 -14.44
CA GLN A 682 -25.68 31.33 -15.80
C GLN A 682 -25.60 32.49 -16.81
N ASN A 683 -26.22 33.62 -16.50
CA ASN A 683 -26.18 34.82 -17.35
C ASN A 683 -24.77 35.45 -17.43
N LYS A 684 -24.01 35.45 -16.35
CA LYS A 684 -22.62 35.98 -16.34
C LYS A 684 -21.66 35.09 -17.12
N ASN A 685 -21.89 33.79 -17.10
CA ASN A 685 -21.00 32.76 -17.63
C ASN A 685 -21.61 32.08 -18.86
N SER A 686 -22.50 32.73 -19.60
CA SER A 686 -23.25 32.10 -20.70
C SER A 686 -22.36 31.42 -21.75
N SER A 687 -21.16 31.98 -21.99
CA SER A 687 -20.15 31.40 -22.90
C SER A 687 -19.55 30.07 -22.44
N TYR A 688 -19.65 29.75 -21.14
CA TYR A 688 -19.15 28.52 -20.54
C TYR A 688 -20.26 27.48 -20.37
N PHE A 689 -21.50 27.78 -20.75
CA PHE A 689 -22.59 26.82 -20.82
C PHE A 689 -22.86 26.46 -22.27
N VAL A 690 -23.31 25.24 -22.50
CA VAL A 690 -23.76 24.79 -23.80
C VAL A 690 -25.13 25.39 -24.14
N GLU A 691 -25.30 25.85 -25.38
CA GLU A 691 -26.51 26.54 -25.85
C GLU A 691 -27.63 25.59 -26.31
N TRP A 692 -27.28 24.38 -26.78
CA TRP A 692 -28.24 23.42 -27.34
C TRP A 692 -29.06 22.68 -26.27
N ILE A 693 -28.51 22.49 -25.07
CA ILE A 693 -29.32 22.06 -23.92
C ILE A 693 -29.99 23.31 -23.32
N PRO A 694 -31.32 23.36 -23.19
CA PRO A 694 -32.01 24.39 -22.42
C PRO A 694 -32.09 24.00 -20.93
N ASN A 695 -31.98 24.99 -20.04
CA ASN A 695 -32.13 24.83 -18.57
C ASN A 695 -31.15 23.82 -17.91
N ASN A 696 -29.86 23.97 -18.17
CA ASN A 696 -28.79 23.02 -17.78
C ASN A 696 -28.46 23.03 -16.29
N VAL A 697 -29.18 23.81 -15.49
CA VAL A 697 -28.88 24.04 -14.09
C VAL A 697 -29.98 23.45 -13.23
N LYS A 698 -29.61 22.49 -12.38
CA LYS A 698 -30.48 21.88 -11.40
C LYS A 698 -30.14 22.33 -9.99
N THR A 699 -31.11 22.84 -9.26
CA THR A 699 -31.00 23.16 -7.83
C THR A 699 -31.72 22.12 -6.99
N ALA A 700 -31.19 21.83 -5.81
CA ALA A 700 -31.85 21.08 -4.75
C ALA A 700 -31.57 21.76 -3.41
N VAL A 701 -32.55 21.76 -2.49
CA VAL A 701 -32.44 22.43 -1.19
C VAL A 701 -32.93 21.51 -0.08
N CYS A 702 -32.05 21.26 0.90
CA CYS A 702 -32.34 20.53 2.12
C CYS A 702 -32.26 21.47 3.33
N ASP A 703 -33.23 21.38 4.23
CA ASP A 703 -33.32 22.27 5.40
C ASP A 703 -32.29 21.93 6.50
N ILE A 704 -31.75 20.71 6.50
CA ILE A 704 -30.82 20.21 7.52
C ILE A 704 -29.38 20.59 7.14
N PRO A 705 -28.73 21.48 7.90
CA PRO A 705 -27.35 21.86 7.65
C PRO A 705 -26.37 20.77 8.11
N PRO A 706 -25.14 20.73 7.57
CA PRO A 706 -24.09 19.85 8.08
C PRO A 706 -23.69 20.22 9.52
N ARG A 707 -23.22 19.24 10.31
CA ARG A 707 -22.79 19.46 11.69
C ARG A 707 -21.63 20.46 11.74
N GLY A 708 -21.77 21.51 12.55
CA GLY A 708 -20.75 22.56 12.69
C GLY A 708 -20.80 23.68 11.64
N LEU A 709 -21.67 23.58 10.62
CA LEU A 709 -21.88 24.61 9.60
C LEU A 709 -23.35 25.09 9.64
N LYS A 710 -23.58 26.36 9.28
CA LYS A 710 -24.96 26.91 9.18
C LYS A 710 -25.60 26.62 7.82
N MET A 711 -24.78 26.59 6.78
CA MET A 711 -25.17 26.35 5.40
C MET A 711 -23.98 25.79 4.62
N ALA A 712 -24.28 24.96 3.64
CA ALA A 712 -23.30 24.39 2.71
C ALA A 712 -23.94 24.19 1.34
N ALA A 713 -23.11 24.00 0.33
CA ALA A 713 -23.51 23.72 -1.02
C ALA A 713 -22.53 22.73 -1.67
N THR A 714 -23.07 21.71 -2.33
CA THR A 714 -22.31 20.72 -3.07
C THR A 714 -22.57 20.94 -4.55
N PHE A 715 -21.47 21.06 -5.31
CA PHE A 715 -21.47 21.26 -6.74
C PHE A 715 -21.20 19.94 -7.44
N ILE A 716 -21.93 19.66 -8.51
CA ILE A 716 -21.73 18.53 -9.41
C ILE A 716 -21.80 19.11 -10.82
N GLY A 717 -20.69 19.13 -11.54
CA GLY A 717 -20.64 19.63 -12.91
C GLY A 717 -20.32 18.53 -13.90
N ASN A 718 -21.08 18.43 -14.98
CA ASN A 718 -20.69 17.70 -16.19
C ASN A 718 -20.09 18.71 -17.17
N SER A 719 -18.78 18.65 -17.39
CA SER A 719 -18.04 19.61 -18.21
C SER A 719 -17.11 18.92 -19.18
N THR A 720 -17.01 19.45 -20.40
CA THR A 720 -16.06 18.96 -21.41
C THR A 720 -14.59 19.20 -21.01
N ALA A 721 -14.34 20.01 -19.97
CA ALA A 721 -13.01 20.20 -19.40
C ALA A 721 -12.42 18.92 -18.77
N ILE A 722 -13.25 17.92 -18.44
CA ILE A 722 -12.78 16.65 -17.88
C ILE A 722 -11.87 15.88 -18.85
N GLN A 723 -11.93 16.19 -20.15
CA GLN A 723 -11.02 15.63 -21.15
C GLN A 723 -9.53 15.88 -20.83
N GLU A 724 -9.18 16.96 -20.12
CA GLU A 724 -7.80 17.24 -19.72
C GLU A 724 -7.26 16.15 -18.79
N LEU A 725 -8.14 15.63 -17.93
CA LEU A 725 -7.81 14.56 -16.99
C LEU A 725 -7.49 13.26 -17.73
N PHE A 726 -8.32 12.91 -18.72
CA PHE A 726 -8.12 11.71 -19.54
C PHE A 726 -6.91 11.85 -20.48
N LYS A 727 -6.70 13.02 -21.10
CA LYS A 727 -5.51 13.30 -21.92
C LYS A 727 -4.23 13.14 -21.12
N ARG A 728 -4.18 13.65 -19.88
CA ARG A 728 -3.03 13.50 -18.99
C ARG A 728 -2.71 12.03 -18.70
N ILE A 729 -3.73 11.21 -18.46
CA ILE A 729 -3.56 9.76 -18.24
C ILE A 729 -3.07 9.07 -19.52
N SER A 730 -3.67 9.40 -20.67
CA SER A 730 -3.27 8.87 -21.97
C SER A 730 -1.82 9.18 -22.32
N GLU A 731 -1.38 10.43 -22.17
CA GLU A 731 0.00 10.83 -22.46
C GLU A 731 1.02 10.07 -21.61
N GLN A 732 0.71 9.86 -20.32
CA GLN A 732 1.55 9.08 -19.42
C GLN A 732 1.56 7.59 -19.79
N PHE A 733 0.40 7.06 -20.19
CA PHE A 733 0.27 5.68 -20.65
C PHE A 733 1.11 5.43 -21.91
N THR A 734 0.98 6.26 -22.95
CA THR A 734 1.75 6.12 -24.20
C THR A 734 3.26 6.22 -23.95
N ALA A 735 3.69 7.08 -23.03
CA ALA A 735 5.10 7.21 -22.66
C ALA A 735 5.68 5.95 -22.00
N MET A 736 4.86 5.16 -21.30
CA MET A 736 5.27 3.90 -20.68
C MET A 736 5.17 2.70 -21.63
N TYR A 737 4.13 2.69 -22.48
CA TYR A 737 3.81 1.58 -23.38
C TYR A 737 4.87 1.33 -24.46
N THR A 738 5.66 2.34 -24.82
CA THR A 738 6.70 2.22 -25.87
C THR A 738 7.99 1.51 -25.43
N GLY A 739 8.06 0.97 -24.20
CA GLY A 739 9.31 0.50 -23.58
C GLY A 739 9.55 -1.02 -23.47
N GLU A 740 8.52 -1.88 -23.42
CA GLU A 740 8.69 -3.29 -23.02
C GLU A 740 7.67 -4.17 -23.78
N GLY A 741 8.12 -4.94 -24.78
CA GLY A 741 7.26 -5.75 -25.66
C GLY A 741 6.49 -6.88 -24.97
N MET A 742 5.31 -6.56 -24.42
CA MET A 742 4.29 -7.46 -23.85
C MET A 742 2.99 -7.39 -24.66
N ASP A 743 2.18 -8.45 -24.62
CA ASP A 743 0.99 -8.62 -25.48
C ASP A 743 -0.02 -7.47 -25.38
N GLU A 744 -0.41 -6.94 -26.56
CA GLU A 744 -0.76 -5.52 -26.76
C GLU A 744 -2.26 -5.24 -27.00
N MET A 745 -3.11 -6.26 -27.09
CA MET A 745 -4.46 -6.08 -27.65
C MET A 745 -5.42 -5.35 -26.70
N GLU A 746 -5.55 -5.82 -25.46
CA GLU A 746 -6.49 -5.24 -24.47
C GLU A 746 -6.07 -3.82 -24.04
N PHE A 747 -4.76 -3.57 -24.01
CA PHE A 747 -4.20 -2.23 -23.75
C PHE A 747 -4.49 -1.25 -24.88
N THR A 748 -4.30 -1.67 -26.14
CA THR A 748 -4.62 -0.85 -27.31
C THR A 748 -6.14 -0.58 -27.40
N GLU A 749 -6.97 -1.56 -27.06
CA GLU A 749 -8.43 -1.40 -27.01
C GLU A 749 -8.86 -0.41 -25.93
N ALA A 750 -8.30 -0.51 -24.72
CA ALA A 750 -8.59 0.42 -23.63
C ALA A 750 -8.12 1.85 -23.95
N GLU A 751 -6.93 2.00 -24.53
CA GLU A 751 -6.41 3.31 -24.99
C GLU A 751 -7.28 3.89 -26.11
N SER A 752 -7.69 3.08 -27.10
CA SER A 752 -8.60 3.51 -28.17
C SER A 752 -9.92 3.99 -27.60
N ASN A 753 -10.55 3.23 -26.70
CA ASN A 753 -11.83 3.61 -26.10
C ASN A 753 -11.73 4.91 -25.29
N MET A 754 -10.60 5.13 -24.60
CA MET A 754 -10.34 6.39 -23.88
C MET A 754 -10.13 7.57 -24.85
N ASN A 755 -9.45 7.36 -25.98
CA ASN A 755 -9.29 8.38 -27.02
C ASN A 755 -10.61 8.71 -27.72
N ASP A 756 -11.46 7.72 -27.93
CA ASP A 756 -12.81 7.90 -28.48
C ASP A 756 -13.67 8.74 -27.51
N LEU A 757 -13.63 8.43 -26.21
CA LEU A 757 -14.30 9.24 -25.17
C LEU A 757 -13.82 10.70 -25.17
N VAL A 758 -12.50 10.92 -25.27
CA VAL A 758 -11.94 12.27 -25.36
C VAL A 758 -12.45 12.99 -26.62
N SER A 759 -12.53 12.29 -27.74
CA SER A 759 -13.03 12.82 -29.00
C SER A 759 -14.51 13.19 -28.93
N GLU A 760 -15.35 12.36 -28.28
CA GLU A 760 -16.75 12.67 -28.01
C GLU A 760 -16.89 13.98 -27.22
N TYR A 761 -16.12 14.16 -26.14
CA TYR A 761 -16.13 15.42 -25.37
C TYR A 761 -15.73 16.63 -26.21
N GLN A 762 -14.82 16.47 -27.18
CA GLN A 762 -14.42 17.55 -28.09
C GLN A 762 -15.50 17.87 -29.12
N GLN A 763 -16.15 16.86 -29.68
CA GLN A 763 -17.24 17.04 -30.65
C GLN A 763 -18.39 17.85 -30.05
N TYR A 764 -18.88 17.46 -28.87
CA TYR A 764 -19.97 18.18 -28.21
C TYR A 764 -19.58 19.56 -27.64
N GLN A 765 -18.29 19.82 -27.46
CA GLN A 765 -17.80 21.15 -27.10
C GLN A 765 -17.94 22.14 -28.27
N GLU A 766 -17.73 21.67 -29.50
CA GLU A 766 -17.79 22.47 -30.73
C GLU A 766 -19.18 22.48 -31.39
N ALA A 767 -20.05 21.53 -31.04
CA ALA A 767 -21.41 21.43 -31.56
C ALA A 767 -22.24 22.71 -31.32
N THR A 768 -22.93 23.14 -32.37
CA THR A 768 -23.86 24.27 -32.35
C THR A 768 -25.31 23.81 -32.50
N ALA A 769 -26.27 24.65 -32.10
CA ALA A 769 -27.70 24.32 -32.17
C ALA A 769 -28.23 24.06 -33.60
N ASP A 770 -27.46 24.40 -34.64
CA ASP A 770 -27.82 24.14 -36.03
C ASP A 770 -27.38 22.73 -36.51
N ASP A 771 -26.46 22.05 -35.79
CA ASP A 771 -25.89 20.75 -36.20
C ASP A 771 -26.77 19.53 -35.81
N GLU A 772 -27.81 19.72 -34.99
CA GLU A 772 -28.76 18.64 -34.61
C GLU A 772 -29.73 18.26 -35.73
N TYR A 773 -30.06 19.19 -36.65
CA TYR A 773 -31.04 18.93 -37.72
C TYR A 773 -30.56 17.93 -38.78
N ASP A 774 -29.24 17.69 -38.88
CA ASP A 774 -28.67 16.72 -39.83
C ASP A 774 -28.43 15.33 -39.20
N ASN A 775 -28.30 15.22 -37.87
CA ASN A 775 -27.97 13.94 -37.20
C ASN A 775 -29.20 13.09 -36.81
N GLU A 776 -30.39 13.69 -36.60
CA GLU A 776 -31.62 12.91 -36.38
C GLU A 776 -32.09 12.14 -37.63
N ALA A 777 -31.55 12.43 -38.82
CA ALA A 777 -31.95 11.79 -40.07
C ALA A 777 -31.24 10.45 -40.35
N GLU A 778 -30.18 10.09 -39.61
CA GLU A 778 -29.40 8.86 -39.87
C GLU A 778 -29.72 7.67 -38.94
N GLU A 779 -30.41 7.86 -37.80
CA GLU A 779 -30.67 6.77 -36.83
C GLU A 779 -32.05 6.07 -36.92
N GLU A 780 -33.00 6.55 -37.73
CA GLU A 780 -34.29 5.86 -37.95
C GLU A 780 -34.41 5.22 -39.34
N ALA A 781 -33.71 4.11 -39.55
CA ALA A 781 -34.05 3.15 -40.60
C ALA A 781 -34.06 1.71 -40.04
N PRO A 782 -35.20 1.20 -39.53
CA PRO A 782 -35.30 -0.21 -39.18
C PRO A 782 -35.27 -1.07 -40.46
N ALA A 783 -34.28 -1.94 -40.57
CA ALA A 783 -34.21 -2.98 -41.59
C ALA A 783 -35.25 -4.08 -41.29
N ASP A 784 -36.45 -3.91 -41.82
CA ASP A 784 -37.44 -4.99 -41.92
C ASP A 784 -37.02 -5.99 -43.02
N ASP A 785 -36.31 -7.04 -42.63
CA ASP A 785 -36.15 -8.26 -43.45
C ASP A 785 -37.16 -9.33 -43.00
N PHE A 786 -38.37 -9.25 -43.53
CA PHE A 786 -39.30 -10.38 -43.64
C PHE A 786 -39.76 -10.52 -45.09
N ASN A 787 -39.19 -11.47 -45.83
CA ASN A 787 -39.87 -12.29 -46.84
C ASN A 787 -38.89 -13.27 -47.53
N CYS A 788 -38.91 -14.54 -47.13
CA CYS A 788 -39.39 -15.71 -47.91
C CYS A 788 -38.90 -17.00 -47.25
#